data_AF-A0A832TDD4-F1
#
_entry.id   AF-A0A832TDD4-F1
#
_cell.length_a   1.000
_cell.length_b   1.000
_cell.length_c   1.000
_cell.angle_alpha   90.00
_cell.angle_beta   90.00
_cell.angle_gamma   90.00
#
_symmetry.space_group_name_H-M   'P 1'
#
loop_
_entity.id
_entity.type
_entity.pdbx_description
1 polymer ?
#
loop_
_entity_poly.entity_id
_entity_poly.type
_entity_poly.pdbx_seq_one_letter_code
_entity_poly.pdbx_strand_id
1 'polypeptide(L)'
;MKFRSLIYILVVLNFLFIIPVHAEYSKESLFPERIYHSPVEISNNYLDIAVEFEESWSLGRFTLGCTGGDPSNQNDDNQILLYGHPLPLTSFTTVRIDENNRIFGSEEGTFSEIPTDYGTYVKGVWTCDNIQVTQVCELVPNPSTGRADAMKIRYQFTNVDQIESHNVGLRILLDTMLGPNDGAPFQVPEVGSEMGIPITTEREFLKSRNEVPDFWQSFDDLNNPTVVSQGTLKGGDATEPDRVIFASWPDFYDTTWEYSITPGKPFGYSGYPDSSVGLYWNEVNLDPQETVEYVTYYGLSDLSQAFGDISLSVTSPIELEVVNGQYSPNPFTIQAYIEHDLSNPSDIDLSIELPEGLELEGSSVTQRIENLGPNDQRSVVWYVRASEQTQNQLFTYTITASAAEMATQSVSRGVTVPSMSSNYDTNFRPDPNGYRFLNTGRDNLAWSQFCDLYGADEIEINGQRLPRAENFYENSYTHTANGGRCFGMASSSLYLCQNSFEGYDIGNNWLDDLPNDDIFPDFLSTIQDWIEYYHPRQLDNVCHEDRGIYNNPQIVYNELKQRMNSGNGWDDPMVIDIWWSWYDTNNQVWRSAGHTVTPTRIVESADHSSATVFIYDNSKSTTQERELIFDLSNWNVRDGSSNPWNGGNVFNRVTAVRLSSIQQEPQMRNYETITSPTGHLFYTDGSGNNLGYYNGEFVSDIQGAYKVEITGAESEFPETYDIGNLDLRREIIGTEDEVASVSIMKPSALIKADISASEGSQDELYVPVDGSSVELISGDSTGFVRLMLDQETNNYARVVMIESQNFEPGETLGLSFTEGLTGVKITNAGNRRELHLYLEQIGFNPGTYDCPFEISVDENSSATIIPESWDDLGQTRILIQIDIGNDGSIDQTQTIDGESGMTVALLAGQTLDVGMVNATYDEANLYIKYTTEDGWTLNETHIAVAGDLEEIPTTKKGDPIPGQFNYSEEHLLGVTEFTYTLPLADLGLGSGDTVFIAAHAAVQKEVVEDDGIILLEEGAWGAGYAFPGRNWATYFSFGIPEETPSISDQTPLET
;
A
#
# COMPACT_ATOMS: atom_id res chain seq x y z
N MET A 1 53.92 24.99 -44.35
CA MET A 1 53.98 26.46 -44.21
C MET A 1 53.43 26.80 -42.83
N LYS A 2 54.27 27.30 -41.91
CA LYS A 2 53.92 27.74 -40.52
C LYS A 2 53.35 26.66 -39.55
N PHE A 3 53.84 26.69 -38.30
CA PHE A 3 53.48 25.87 -37.13
C PHE A 3 53.67 24.34 -37.26
N ARG A 4 53.98 23.56 -36.21
CA ARG A 4 54.75 23.63 -34.91
C ARG A 4 54.54 22.21 -34.28
N SER A 5 55.40 21.51 -33.56
CA SER A 5 56.82 21.56 -33.12
C SER A 5 57.23 20.10 -32.73
N LEU A 6 58.48 19.62 -32.91
CA LEU A 6 59.58 19.56 -31.89
C LEU A 6 59.19 18.82 -30.58
N ILE A 7 59.92 17.87 -29.93
CA ILE A 7 61.35 17.43 -29.81
C ILE A 7 61.35 15.90 -29.47
N TYR A 8 62.22 14.93 -29.84
CA TYR A 8 63.46 14.77 -30.64
C TYR A 8 64.85 14.99 -29.97
N ILE A 9 65.51 13.93 -29.38
CA ILE A 9 66.99 13.64 -29.39
C ILE A 9 67.46 12.44 -28.47
N LEU A 10 68.25 11.53 -29.06
CA LEU A 10 69.31 10.58 -28.60
C LEU A 10 69.33 9.86 -27.22
N VAL A 11 69.69 8.56 -27.29
CA VAL A 11 70.46 7.79 -26.29
C VAL A 11 71.93 7.65 -26.75
N VAL A 12 72.90 7.63 -25.82
CA VAL A 12 74.34 7.40 -26.09
C VAL A 12 74.93 6.36 -25.10
N LEU A 13 76.04 5.72 -25.48
CA LEU A 13 76.60 4.47 -24.95
C LEU A 13 76.88 4.38 -23.43
N ASN A 14 76.79 3.13 -22.96
CA ASN A 14 77.14 2.58 -21.64
C ASN A 14 78.53 2.94 -21.08
N PHE A 15 78.57 3.25 -19.77
CA PHE A 15 79.66 3.05 -18.79
C PHE A 15 79.15 3.42 -17.36
N LEU A 16 79.61 2.88 -16.22
CA LEU A 16 80.63 1.86 -15.92
C LEU A 16 80.34 1.18 -14.55
N PHE A 17 80.24 -0.16 -14.53
CA PHE A 17 80.50 -1.14 -13.43
C PHE A 17 80.08 -0.85 -11.96
N ILE A 18 79.18 -1.72 -11.42
CA ILE A 18 79.21 -2.41 -10.10
C ILE A 18 79.07 -1.51 -8.83
N ILE A 19 78.30 -1.81 -7.75
CA ILE A 19 78.02 -3.06 -6.99
C ILE A 19 76.49 -3.21 -6.66
N PRO A 20 75.97 -4.25 -5.95
CA PRO A 20 74.62 -4.77 -6.19
C PRO A 20 73.53 -4.44 -5.15
N VAL A 21 72.27 -4.62 -5.55
CA VAL A 21 71.10 -4.86 -4.69
C VAL A 21 70.35 -6.09 -5.26
N HIS A 22 69.56 -6.77 -4.43
CA HIS A 22 68.80 -7.96 -4.83
C HIS A 22 67.68 -7.62 -5.81
N ALA A 23 67.35 -8.56 -6.71
CA ALA A 23 66.21 -8.44 -7.59
C ALA A 23 64.96 -9.00 -6.91
N GLU A 24 64.11 -8.12 -6.38
CA GLU A 24 62.72 -8.45 -6.14
C GLU A 24 62.00 -8.50 -7.50
N TYR A 25 61.33 -9.61 -7.78
CA TYR A 25 60.36 -9.68 -8.87
C TYR A 25 59.02 -9.17 -8.32
N SER A 26 58.77 -7.87 -8.46
CA SER A 26 57.43 -7.32 -8.28
C SER A 26 56.48 -7.95 -9.31
N LYS A 27 55.39 -8.59 -8.84
CA LYS A 27 54.29 -9.02 -9.72
C LYS A 27 53.66 -7.76 -10.33
N GLU A 28 53.73 -7.59 -11.65
CA GLU A 28 52.82 -6.66 -12.34
C GLU A 28 51.40 -7.25 -12.28
N SER A 29 50.40 -6.42 -11.98
CA SER A 29 49.00 -6.83 -11.86
C SER A 29 48.40 -7.17 -13.22
N LEU A 30 47.58 -8.22 -13.29
CA LEU A 30 46.78 -8.55 -14.49
C LEU A 30 45.47 -7.75 -14.59
N PHE A 31 45.21 -6.87 -13.62
CA PHE A 31 44.09 -5.95 -13.60
C PHE A 31 44.55 -4.52 -13.97
N PRO A 32 43.83 -3.82 -14.87
CA PRO A 32 44.07 -2.41 -15.15
C PRO A 32 43.65 -1.53 -13.96
N GLU A 33 44.11 -0.28 -13.94
CA GLU A 33 43.77 0.70 -12.89
C GLU A 33 42.25 0.95 -12.84
N ARG A 34 41.56 0.36 -11.84
CA ARG A 34 40.15 0.64 -11.52
C ARG A 34 40.03 1.95 -10.74
N ILE A 35 38.91 2.63 -10.93
CA ILE A 35 38.46 3.73 -10.08
C ILE A 35 37.47 3.11 -9.11
N TYR A 36 37.94 2.73 -7.91
CA TYR A 36 37.07 2.14 -6.90
C TYR A 36 36.05 3.16 -6.41
N HIS A 37 34.77 2.80 -6.51
CA HIS A 37 33.69 3.43 -5.78
C HIS A 37 33.66 2.87 -4.34
N SER A 38 33.00 3.57 -3.41
CA SER A 38 32.76 3.03 -2.07
C SER A 38 31.56 2.06 -2.12
N PRO A 39 31.56 0.96 -1.35
CA PRO A 39 30.39 0.11 -1.18
C PRO A 39 29.34 0.76 -0.26
N VAL A 40 28.17 0.12 -0.11
CA VAL A 40 27.25 0.41 1.00
C VAL A 40 27.78 -0.30 2.24
N GLU A 41 28.08 0.44 3.29
CA GLU A 41 28.65 -0.05 4.55
C GLU A 41 27.62 0.12 5.68
N ILE A 42 27.34 -0.94 6.44
CA ILE A 42 26.56 -0.90 7.68
C ILE A 42 27.34 -1.51 8.84
N SER A 43 27.40 -0.82 9.97
CA SER A 43 28.18 -1.26 11.13
C SER A 43 27.49 -1.07 12.47
N ASN A 44 27.92 -1.87 13.44
CA ASN A 44 27.62 -1.68 14.85
C ASN A 44 28.92 -1.68 15.68
N ASN A 45 28.85 -1.93 16.99
CA ASN A 45 30.02 -1.94 17.87
C ASN A 45 30.93 -3.17 17.69
N TYR A 46 30.50 -4.18 16.93
CA TYR A 46 31.15 -5.48 16.80
C TYR A 46 31.62 -5.75 15.36
N LEU A 47 30.73 -5.55 14.37
CA LEU A 47 30.94 -5.87 12.95
C LEU A 47 30.62 -4.69 12.01
N ASP A 48 31.16 -4.79 10.79
CA ASP A 48 30.80 -4.03 9.59
C ASP A 48 30.53 -4.98 8.40
N ILE A 49 29.42 -4.76 7.70
CA ILE A 49 29.04 -5.42 6.44
C ILE A 49 29.16 -4.40 5.31
N ALA A 50 29.91 -4.73 4.27
CA ALA A 50 30.05 -3.91 3.06
C ALA A 50 29.50 -4.64 1.83
N VAL A 51 28.70 -3.95 1.00
CA VAL A 51 27.99 -4.52 -0.18
C VAL A 51 28.19 -3.66 -1.44
N GLU A 52 28.47 -4.31 -2.58
CA GLU A 52 28.74 -3.64 -3.86
C GLU A 52 27.48 -2.99 -4.46
N PHE A 53 27.58 -1.73 -4.91
CA PHE A 53 26.49 -1.03 -5.60
C PHE A 53 26.91 -0.20 -6.83
N GLU A 54 28.21 0.01 -7.09
CA GLU A 54 28.67 0.91 -8.17
C GLU A 54 29.92 0.39 -8.95
N GLU A 55 29.89 -0.85 -9.48
CA GLU A 55 30.82 -1.23 -10.56
C GLU A 55 30.25 -2.22 -11.61
N SER A 56 30.91 -2.29 -12.77
CA SER A 56 30.33 -2.66 -14.07
C SER A 56 30.34 -4.16 -14.45
N TRP A 57 30.12 -5.07 -13.50
CA TRP A 57 30.23 -6.52 -13.76
C TRP A 57 29.39 -7.41 -12.82
N SER A 58 29.25 -7.06 -11.53
CA SER A 58 28.20 -7.63 -10.65
C SER A 58 28.06 -6.82 -9.36
N LEU A 59 26.87 -6.32 -9.06
CA LEU A 59 26.54 -5.69 -7.77
C LEU A 59 26.11 -6.75 -6.74
N GLY A 60 25.87 -6.35 -5.48
CA GLY A 60 25.34 -7.25 -4.45
C GLY A 60 26.31 -8.34 -3.97
N ARG A 61 27.60 -8.27 -4.34
CA ARG A 61 28.65 -8.97 -3.59
C ARG A 61 28.80 -8.33 -2.23
N PHE A 62 29.14 -9.12 -1.21
CA PHE A 62 29.28 -8.66 0.17
C PHE A 62 30.59 -9.13 0.79
N THR A 63 31.05 -8.44 1.83
CA THR A 63 32.21 -8.81 2.64
C THR A 63 32.03 -8.34 4.09
N LEU A 64 32.77 -8.94 5.03
CA LEU A 64 32.55 -8.82 6.47
C LEU A 64 33.87 -8.56 7.22
N GLY A 65 33.83 -7.63 8.17
CA GLY A 65 34.92 -7.34 9.09
C GLY A 65 34.42 -6.98 10.48
N CYS A 66 35.33 -6.94 11.44
CA CYS A 66 35.08 -6.49 12.80
C CYS A 66 35.28 -4.98 12.91
N THR A 67 34.47 -4.31 13.71
CA THR A 67 34.73 -2.93 14.16
C THR A 67 35.44 -2.95 15.51
N GLY A 68 34.68 -3.16 16.59
CA GLY A 68 35.15 -3.32 17.97
C GLY A 68 35.16 -4.77 18.48
N GLY A 69 34.92 -5.75 17.61
CA GLY A 69 35.21 -7.16 17.87
C GLY A 69 34.44 -7.78 19.03
N ASP A 70 35.02 -8.77 19.71
CA ASP A 70 34.58 -9.23 21.02
C ASP A 70 35.13 -8.28 22.10
N PRO A 71 34.29 -7.62 22.93
CA PRO A 71 34.77 -6.68 23.96
C PRO A 71 35.71 -7.26 25.03
N SER A 72 35.93 -8.58 25.05
CA SER A 72 36.90 -9.28 25.89
C SER A 72 38.21 -9.64 25.18
N ASN A 73 38.27 -9.58 23.85
CA ASN A 73 39.41 -9.99 23.01
C ASN A 73 39.87 -8.85 22.06
N GLN A 74 40.72 -7.95 22.57
CA GLN A 74 41.26 -6.80 21.81
C GLN A 74 42.18 -7.14 20.61
N ASN A 75 42.16 -8.39 20.14
CA ASN A 75 42.92 -8.86 18.98
C ASN A 75 42.03 -9.01 17.73
N ASP A 76 40.71 -9.15 17.89
CA ASP A 76 39.75 -9.15 16.76
C ASP A 76 39.19 -7.75 16.42
N ASP A 77 39.45 -6.72 17.25
CA ASP A 77 39.38 -5.30 16.90
C ASP A 77 39.88 -5.03 15.46
N ASN A 78 39.03 -4.47 14.60
CA ASN A 78 39.36 -4.04 13.23
C ASN A 78 39.95 -5.15 12.33
N GLN A 79 39.68 -6.44 12.62
CA GLN A 79 40.13 -7.57 11.80
C GLN A 79 39.16 -7.94 10.68
N ILE A 80 39.69 -8.59 9.64
CA ILE A 80 38.93 -9.09 8.48
C ILE A 80 38.31 -10.46 8.81
N LEU A 81 37.10 -10.74 8.30
CA LEU A 81 36.45 -12.06 8.37
C LEU A 81 36.13 -12.67 6.99
N LEU A 82 36.00 -11.85 5.94
CA LEU A 82 35.95 -12.23 4.52
C LEU A 82 36.94 -11.38 3.72
N TYR A 83 37.60 -11.96 2.73
CA TYR A 83 38.67 -11.28 2.00
C TYR A 83 38.25 -9.92 1.39
N GLY A 84 39.22 -9.02 1.28
CA GLY A 84 39.08 -7.73 0.63
C GLY A 84 38.37 -6.64 1.44
N HIS A 85 37.76 -6.97 2.58
CA HIS A 85 36.95 -6.04 3.39
C HIS A 85 37.64 -4.67 3.64
N PRO A 86 36.95 -3.54 3.41
CA PRO A 86 35.53 -3.42 3.05
C PRO A 86 35.20 -3.61 1.56
N LEU A 87 36.15 -3.86 0.66
CA LEU A 87 35.86 -4.00 -0.79
C LEU A 87 35.36 -5.43 -1.14
N PRO A 88 34.07 -5.61 -1.51
CA PRO A 88 33.44 -6.94 -1.61
C PRO A 88 33.68 -7.62 -2.96
N LEU A 89 34.94 -7.90 -3.30
CA LEU A 89 35.29 -8.32 -4.66
C LEU A 89 35.24 -9.84 -4.89
N THR A 90 35.59 -10.66 -3.89
CA THR A 90 35.97 -12.08 -4.11
C THR A 90 34.98 -13.11 -3.56
N SER A 91 34.18 -12.76 -2.54
CA SER A 91 32.97 -13.51 -2.17
C SER A 91 31.84 -13.18 -3.15
N PHE A 92 31.08 -14.18 -3.60
CA PHE A 92 29.97 -13.95 -4.54
C PHE A 92 28.91 -15.06 -4.54
N THR A 93 27.75 -14.72 -5.07
CA THR A 93 26.59 -15.61 -5.15
C THR A 93 26.29 -16.00 -6.59
N THR A 94 25.89 -17.25 -6.79
CA THR A 94 25.35 -17.77 -8.04
C THR A 94 23.90 -18.18 -7.84
N VAL A 95 23.04 -17.64 -8.69
CA VAL A 95 21.65 -18.03 -8.88
C VAL A 95 21.61 -19.04 -10.02
N ARG A 96 20.93 -20.17 -9.83
CA ARG A 96 20.76 -21.19 -10.87
C ARG A 96 19.29 -21.29 -11.25
N ILE A 97 18.97 -21.20 -12.54
CA ILE A 97 17.61 -21.18 -13.09
C ILE A 97 17.55 -22.13 -14.29
N ASP A 98 16.79 -23.22 -14.16
CA ASP A 98 16.63 -24.28 -15.17
C ASP A 98 17.95 -24.74 -15.81
N GLU A 99 18.87 -25.25 -14.97
CA GLU A 99 20.25 -25.65 -15.28
C GLU A 99 21.22 -24.51 -15.69
N ASN A 100 20.75 -23.26 -15.88
CA ASN A 100 21.60 -22.12 -16.22
C ASN A 100 22.17 -21.44 -14.97
N ASN A 101 23.47 -21.18 -14.93
CA ASN A 101 24.14 -20.56 -13.78
C ASN A 101 24.43 -19.08 -14.04
N ARG A 102 23.80 -18.20 -13.26
CA ARG A 102 23.91 -16.73 -13.32
C ARG A 102 24.69 -16.19 -12.12
N ILE A 103 25.50 -15.15 -12.31
CA ILE A 103 26.07 -14.43 -11.16
C ILE A 103 25.03 -13.41 -10.66
N PHE A 104 24.70 -13.45 -9.37
CA PHE A 104 23.76 -12.50 -8.77
C PHE A 104 24.25 -11.06 -8.99
N GLY A 105 23.34 -10.17 -9.37
CA GLY A 105 23.62 -8.76 -9.61
C GLY A 105 24.46 -8.46 -10.86
N SER A 106 24.71 -9.44 -11.74
CA SER A 106 25.44 -9.25 -13.00
C SER A 106 24.58 -8.67 -14.13
N GLU A 107 25.20 -8.37 -15.27
CA GLU A 107 24.54 -7.88 -16.49
C GLU A 107 23.57 -8.89 -17.15
N GLU A 108 23.47 -10.12 -16.64
CA GLU A 108 22.47 -11.11 -17.07
C GLU A 108 21.05 -10.80 -16.54
N GLY A 109 20.90 -9.85 -15.61
CA GLY A 109 19.62 -9.44 -15.03
C GLY A 109 19.59 -7.97 -14.62
N THR A 110 18.46 -7.50 -14.09
CA THR A 110 18.23 -6.08 -13.75
C THR A 110 17.83 -5.90 -12.28
N PHE A 111 18.36 -4.87 -11.64
CA PHE A 111 17.88 -4.46 -10.31
C PHE A 111 16.62 -3.60 -10.43
N SER A 112 15.56 -3.97 -9.71
CA SER A 112 14.46 -3.06 -9.39
C SER A 112 14.78 -2.21 -8.16
N GLU A 113 15.66 -2.70 -7.29
CA GLU A 113 16.18 -2.00 -6.11
C GLU A 113 17.67 -2.35 -5.96
N ILE A 114 18.57 -1.40 -6.22
CA ILE A 114 20.02 -1.62 -6.01
C ILE A 114 20.32 -1.80 -4.50
N PRO A 115 21.43 -2.45 -4.12
CA PRO A 115 21.84 -2.58 -2.73
C PRO A 115 21.78 -1.25 -1.97
N THR A 116 20.87 -1.16 -1.00
CA THR A 116 20.46 0.06 -0.29
C THR A 116 20.49 -0.15 1.22
N ASP A 117 20.96 0.87 1.95
CA ASP A 117 21.06 0.91 3.42
C ASP A 117 19.69 1.18 4.09
N TYR A 118 19.32 0.33 5.04
CA TYR A 118 18.15 0.47 5.92
C TYR A 118 18.52 0.53 7.42
N GLY A 119 19.78 0.82 7.74
CA GLY A 119 20.31 1.10 9.09
C GLY A 119 20.77 -0.12 9.87
N THR A 120 20.09 -1.26 9.76
CA THR A 120 20.53 -2.56 10.32
C THR A 120 20.72 -3.65 9.27
N TYR A 121 20.30 -3.41 8.04
CA TYR A 121 20.45 -4.32 6.91
C TYR A 121 20.67 -3.55 5.60
N VAL A 122 21.35 -4.21 4.66
CA VAL A 122 21.39 -3.82 3.25
C VAL A 122 20.47 -4.76 2.47
N LYS A 123 19.59 -4.21 1.63
CA LYS A 123 18.68 -4.98 0.76
C LYS A 123 18.90 -4.61 -0.70
N GLY A 124 18.77 -5.59 -1.60
CA GLY A 124 18.74 -5.37 -3.04
C GLY A 124 17.88 -6.43 -3.73
N VAL A 125 17.20 -6.06 -4.82
CA VAL A 125 16.24 -6.89 -5.55
C VAL A 125 16.62 -6.94 -7.03
N TRP A 126 16.99 -8.12 -7.51
CA TRP A 126 17.51 -8.37 -8.86
C TRP A 126 16.72 -9.46 -9.57
N THR A 127 16.27 -9.21 -10.80
CA THR A 127 15.47 -10.12 -11.60
C THR A 127 16.26 -10.63 -12.80
N CYS A 128 16.24 -11.95 -13.02
CA CYS A 128 16.90 -12.63 -14.14
C CYS A 128 16.09 -13.88 -14.51
N ASP A 129 15.95 -14.19 -15.80
CA ASP A 129 15.20 -15.37 -16.32
C ASP A 129 13.86 -15.63 -15.59
N ASN A 130 13.01 -14.59 -15.48
CA ASN A 130 11.71 -14.59 -14.80
C ASN A 130 11.70 -14.97 -13.30
N ILE A 131 12.87 -14.98 -12.66
CA ILE A 131 13.01 -15.11 -11.20
C ILE A 131 13.44 -13.77 -10.61
N GLN A 132 12.68 -13.26 -9.64
CA GLN A 132 13.10 -12.16 -8.79
C GLN A 132 13.87 -12.72 -7.59
N VAL A 133 15.06 -12.18 -7.32
CA VAL A 133 15.91 -12.57 -6.19
C VAL A 133 16.14 -11.35 -5.28
N THR A 134 15.56 -11.38 -4.09
CA THR A 134 15.81 -10.40 -3.02
C THR A 134 16.93 -10.88 -2.12
N GLN A 135 18.04 -10.15 -2.11
CA GLN A 135 19.12 -10.28 -1.14
C GLN A 135 18.84 -9.39 0.09
N VAL A 136 19.12 -9.91 1.28
CA VAL A 136 19.31 -9.10 2.50
C VAL A 136 20.56 -9.57 3.24
N CYS A 137 21.41 -8.62 3.60
CA CYS A 137 22.53 -8.81 4.53
C CYS A 137 22.27 -7.96 5.80
N GLU A 138 22.04 -8.59 6.94
CA GLU A 138 21.54 -7.94 8.17
C GLU A 138 22.45 -8.21 9.39
N LEU A 139 22.68 -7.19 10.23
CA LEU A 139 23.39 -7.31 11.50
C LEU A 139 22.44 -7.82 12.60
N VAL A 140 22.63 -9.06 13.03
CA VAL A 140 21.72 -9.77 13.95
C VAL A 140 22.39 -10.19 15.26
N PRO A 141 21.61 -10.43 16.33
CA PRO A 141 22.05 -11.20 17.49
C PRO A 141 22.56 -12.59 17.09
N ASN A 142 23.66 -13.02 17.70
CA ASN A 142 24.28 -14.32 17.48
C ASN A 142 24.03 -15.23 18.70
N PRO A 143 23.27 -16.35 18.57
CA PRO A 143 22.98 -17.25 19.70
C PRO A 143 24.22 -17.88 20.38
N SER A 144 25.40 -17.77 19.74
CA SER A 144 26.68 -18.23 20.27
C SER A 144 27.35 -17.22 21.23
N THR A 145 26.93 -15.96 21.20
CA THR A 145 27.59 -14.84 21.92
C THR A 145 26.62 -13.91 22.67
N GLY A 146 25.34 -13.86 22.28
CA GLY A 146 24.33 -12.92 22.79
C GLY A 146 24.58 -11.46 22.37
N ARG A 147 25.43 -11.23 21.37
CA ARG A 147 25.79 -9.90 20.83
C ARG A 147 25.33 -9.80 19.39
N ALA A 148 25.24 -8.59 18.87
CA ALA A 148 24.94 -8.33 17.45
C ALA A 148 26.17 -8.57 16.55
N ASP A 149 26.83 -9.72 16.70
CA ASP A 149 28.10 -10.07 16.05
C ASP A 149 27.98 -11.24 15.06
N ALA A 150 26.82 -11.34 14.39
CA ALA A 150 26.66 -12.11 13.17
C ALA A 150 25.96 -11.31 12.07
N MET A 151 26.34 -11.60 10.82
CA MET A 151 25.59 -11.24 9.62
C MET A 151 24.63 -12.38 9.27
N LYS A 152 23.34 -12.07 9.14
CA LYS A 152 22.36 -12.90 8.46
C LYS A 152 22.47 -12.65 6.95
N ILE A 153 22.66 -13.71 6.18
CA ILE A 153 22.64 -13.69 4.71
C ILE A 153 21.35 -14.39 4.29
N ARG A 154 20.41 -13.63 3.71
CA ARG A 154 19.11 -14.12 3.24
C ARG A 154 18.98 -13.90 1.73
N TYR A 155 18.57 -14.93 1.02
CA TYR A 155 18.12 -14.83 -0.37
C TYR A 155 16.71 -15.40 -0.50
N GLN A 156 15.80 -14.59 -1.00
CA GLN A 156 14.42 -14.95 -1.28
C GLN A 156 14.22 -14.95 -2.80
N PHE A 157 13.77 -16.07 -3.35
CA PHE A 157 13.54 -16.31 -4.77
C PHE A 157 12.04 -16.38 -5.02
N THR A 158 11.50 -15.51 -5.85
CA THR A 158 10.09 -15.50 -6.27
C THR A 158 10.01 -15.75 -7.77
N ASN A 159 9.22 -16.73 -8.18
CA ASN A 159 8.90 -16.93 -9.59
C ASN A 159 7.92 -15.84 -10.04
N VAL A 160 8.40 -14.88 -10.86
CA VAL A 160 7.56 -13.80 -11.39
C VAL A 160 7.01 -14.09 -12.79
N ASP A 161 7.30 -15.27 -13.34
CA ASP A 161 6.50 -15.82 -14.44
C ASP A 161 5.03 -15.99 -14.01
N GLN A 162 4.14 -16.02 -15.00
CA GLN A 162 2.69 -16.09 -14.82
C GLN A 162 2.12 -17.47 -15.21
N ILE A 163 2.93 -18.32 -15.88
CA ILE A 163 2.48 -19.55 -16.54
C ILE A 163 3.44 -20.71 -16.27
N GLU A 164 4.75 -20.51 -16.39
CA GLU A 164 5.74 -21.59 -16.33
C GLU A 164 6.34 -21.75 -14.92
N SER A 165 6.51 -23.01 -14.50
CA SER A 165 7.22 -23.36 -13.27
C SER A 165 8.73 -23.43 -13.54
N HIS A 166 9.52 -22.76 -12.70
CA HIS A 166 10.96 -22.60 -12.89
C HIS A 166 11.76 -23.32 -11.78
N ASN A 167 12.87 -23.97 -12.13
CA ASN A 167 13.72 -24.66 -11.17
C ASN A 167 14.83 -23.73 -10.66
N VAL A 168 14.78 -23.33 -9.40
CA VAL A 168 15.70 -22.34 -8.80
C VAL A 168 16.61 -22.96 -7.74
N GLY A 169 17.91 -22.63 -7.80
CA GLY A 169 18.91 -23.03 -6.84
C GLY A 169 19.86 -21.90 -6.46
N LEU A 170 20.48 -22.01 -5.28
CA LEU A 170 21.40 -21.01 -4.73
C LEU A 170 22.78 -21.61 -4.42
N ARG A 171 23.84 -20.89 -4.79
CA ARG A 171 25.20 -21.12 -4.26
C ARG A 171 25.79 -19.82 -3.73
N ILE A 172 26.24 -19.82 -2.48
CA ILE A 172 27.04 -18.74 -1.89
C ILE A 172 28.49 -19.21 -1.81
N LEU A 173 29.42 -18.44 -2.37
CA LEU A 173 30.86 -18.62 -2.18
C LEU A 173 31.41 -17.53 -1.24
N LEU A 174 31.91 -17.96 -0.09
CA LEU A 174 32.61 -17.14 0.89
C LEU A 174 34.12 -17.32 0.70
N ASP A 175 34.82 -16.21 0.51
CA ASP A 175 36.27 -16.12 0.48
C ASP A 175 36.77 -15.71 1.88
N THR A 176 37.42 -16.62 2.60
CA THR A 176 37.58 -16.53 4.06
C THR A 176 39.00 -16.17 4.48
N MET A 177 39.16 -14.93 4.91
CA MET A 177 40.39 -14.40 5.50
C MET A 177 40.10 -13.99 6.94
N LEU A 178 40.78 -14.59 7.92
CA LEU A 178 40.62 -14.26 9.34
C LEU A 178 41.82 -13.48 9.84
N GLY A 179 41.63 -12.19 10.11
CA GLY A 179 42.71 -11.26 10.43
C GLY A 179 43.80 -11.30 9.34
N PRO A 180 45.04 -11.73 9.64
CA PRO A 180 46.10 -11.88 8.65
C PRO A 180 46.13 -13.25 7.93
N ASN A 181 45.29 -14.23 8.30
CA ASN A 181 45.33 -15.58 7.73
C ASN A 181 44.30 -15.77 6.60
N ASP A 182 44.82 -15.72 5.39
CA ASP A 182 44.14 -15.92 4.10
C ASP A 182 43.77 -17.40 3.84
N GLY A 183 44.46 -18.32 4.53
CA GLY A 183 44.25 -19.77 4.48
C GLY A 183 43.70 -20.35 5.77
N ALA A 184 42.74 -19.66 6.39
CA ALA A 184 42.18 -19.99 7.70
C ALA A 184 41.58 -21.42 7.74
N PRO A 185 42.13 -22.34 8.55
CA PRO A 185 41.64 -23.71 8.63
C PRO A 185 40.33 -23.81 9.40
N PHE A 186 39.46 -24.71 8.93
CA PHE A 186 38.10 -24.85 9.45
C PHE A 186 37.98 -26.02 10.44
N GLN A 187 36.97 -25.96 11.29
CA GLN A 187 36.55 -27.08 12.14
C GLN A 187 35.02 -27.21 12.10
N VAL A 188 34.54 -28.42 12.37
CA VAL A 188 33.10 -28.75 12.40
C VAL A 188 32.82 -29.65 13.61
N PRO A 189 31.57 -29.68 14.11
CA PRO A 189 31.06 -30.78 14.92
C PRO A 189 31.28 -32.16 14.27
N GLU A 190 31.30 -33.23 15.06
CA GLU A 190 31.67 -34.56 14.58
C GLU A 190 30.70 -35.11 13.52
N VAL A 191 31.27 -35.60 12.41
CA VAL A 191 30.52 -36.22 11.32
C VAL A 191 31.13 -37.59 11.00
N GLY A 192 30.36 -38.66 11.19
CA GLY A 192 30.76 -40.02 10.86
C GLY A 192 31.70 -40.64 11.90
N SER A 193 32.92 -41.00 11.49
CA SER A 193 33.91 -41.70 12.34
C SER A 193 35.27 -40.99 12.39
N GLU A 194 35.33 -39.72 12.01
CA GLU A 194 36.55 -38.92 12.01
C GLU A 194 36.47 -37.84 13.11
N MET A 195 36.73 -38.24 14.35
CA MET A 195 36.73 -37.36 15.53
C MET A 195 37.61 -36.11 15.32
N GLY A 196 36.96 -34.98 15.04
CA GLY A 196 37.41 -33.63 15.40
C GLY A 196 38.75 -33.16 14.84
N ILE A 197 39.16 -33.59 13.64
CA ILE A 197 40.41 -33.15 13.00
C ILE A 197 40.19 -31.81 12.25
N PRO A 198 41.09 -30.81 12.39
CA PRO A 198 41.01 -29.57 11.62
C PRO A 198 41.03 -29.80 10.09
N ILE A 199 40.08 -29.19 9.39
CA ILE A 199 39.97 -29.21 7.93
C ILE A 199 41.00 -28.23 7.36
N THR A 200 42.14 -28.78 6.96
CA THR A 200 43.28 -28.07 6.35
C THR A 200 43.43 -28.40 4.85
N THR A 201 42.49 -29.17 4.31
CA THR A 201 42.48 -29.66 2.92
C THR A 201 41.05 -29.75 2.39
N GLU A 202 40.90 -29.73 1.06
CA GLU A 202 39.59 -29.77 0.40
C GLU A 202 38.70 -30.93 0.87
N ARG A 203 37.48 -30.60 1.30
CA ARG A 203 36.50 -31.51 1.90
C ARG A 203 35.08 -31.11 1.53
N GLU A 204 34.20 -32.09 1.34
CA GLU A 204 32.77 -31.87 1.12
C GLU A 204 31.93 -32.60 2.18
N PHE A 205 30.73 -32.09 2.43
CA PHE A 205 29.69 -32.69 3.28
C PHE A 205 28.35 -32.63 2.53
N LEU A 206 27.57 -33.72 2.53
CA LEU A 206 26.29 -33.81 1.82
C LEU A 206 25.11 -34.11 2.74
N LYS A 207 24.01 -33.36 2.59
CA LYS A 207 22.73 -33.56 3.29
C LYS A 207 22.13 -34.93 2.99
N SER A 208 22.26 -35.39 1.75
CA SER A 208 21.87 -36.75 1.31
C SER A 208 22.66 -37.89 1.96
N ARG A 209 23.79 -37.60 2.61
CA ARG A 209 24.58 -38.54 3.43
C ARG A 209 24.40 -38.31 4.94
N ASN A 210 23.56 -37.35 5.35
CA ASN A 210 23.42 -36.81 6.71
C ASN A 210 24.77 -36.34 7.29
N GLU A 211 25.54 -35.61 6.48
CA GLU A 211 26.90 -35.15 6.83
C GLU A 211 27.02 -33.65 7.08
N VAL A 212 26.03 -32.83 6.71
CA VAL A 212 26.10 -31.38 6.95
C VAL A 212 26.06 -31.13 8.46
N PRO A 213 27.03 -30.42 9.05
CA PRO A 213 27.03 -30.10 10.48
C PRO A 213 26.08 -28.94 10.81
N ASP A 214 25.83 -28.68 12.09
CA ASP A 214 24.97 -27.56 12.52
C ASP A 214 25.63 -26.20 12.25
N PHE A 215 26.95 -26.14 12.35
CA PHE A 215 27.79 -24.97 12.09
C PHE A 215 29.20 -25.41 11.67
N TRP A 216 30.01 -24.45 11.23
CA TRP A 216 31.46 -24.58 11.07
C TRP A 216 32.15 -23.37 11.71
N GLN A 217 33.35 -23.56 12.24
CA GLN A 217 34.19 -22.48 12.77
C GLN A 217 35.48 -22.36 11.95
N SER A 218 36.06 -21.17 11.89
CA SER A 218 37.38 -20.91 11.31
C SER A 218 38.24 -20.12 12.29
N PHE A 219 39.56 -20.27 12.18
CA PHE A 219 40.54 -19.77 13.14
C PHE A 219 41.72 -19.11 12.41
N ASP A 220 42.20 -17.98 12.90
CA ASP A 220 43.45 -17.36 12.41
C ASP A 220 44.68 -18.23 12.72
N ASP A 221 44.75 -18.84 13.90
CA ASP A 221 45.72 -19.87 14.28
C ASP A 221 45.04 -20.96 15.13
N LEU A 222 45.29 -22.23 14.84
CA LEU A 222 44.64 -23.37 15.52
C LEU A 222 45.11 -23.59 16.96
N ASN A 223 46.32 -23.17 17.30
CA ASN A 223 46.99 -23.42 18.58
C ASN A 223 46.81 -22.22 19.53
N ASN A 224 46.82 -21.00 18.98
CA ASN A 224 46.59 -19.75 19.72
C ASN A 224 45.67 -18.83 18.89
N PRO A 225 44.37 -19.14 18.80
CA PRO A 225 43.43 -18.30 18.05
C PRO A 225 43.29 -16.92 18.68
N THR A 226 43.33 -15.89 17.84
CA THR A 226 43.07 -14.49 18.20
C THR A 226 41.91 -13.87 17.41
N VAL A 227 41.45 -14.52 16.34
CA VAL A 227 40.22 -14.23 15.59
C VAL A 227 39.53 -15.56 15.29
N VAL A 228 38.25 -15.71 15.66
CA VAL A 228 37.46 -16.92 15.39
C VAL A 228 36.10 -16.54 14.82
N SER A 229 35.79 -17.07 13.64
CA SER A 229 34.49 -16.90 12.99
C SER A 229 33.68 -18.19 13.03
N GLN A 230 32.36 -18.06 12.87
CA GLN A 230 31.43 -19.18 12.74
C GLN A 230 30.44 -18.93 11.62
N GLY A 231 30.20 -19.95 10.80
CA GLY A 231 29.06 -20.03 9.89
C GLY A 231 28.01 -21.01 10.40
N THR A 232 26.77 -20.56 10.62
CA THR A 232 25.66 -21.40 11.11
C THR A 232 24.84 -21.92 9.94
N LEU A 233 24.65 -23.24 9.91
CA LEU A 233 24.00 -23.98 8.82
C LEU A 233 22.64 -24.57 9.21
N LYS A 234 22.37 -24.72 10.52
CA LYS A 234 21.10 -25.24 11.07
C LYS A 234 20.77 -24.58 12.41
N GLY A 235 19.50 -24.58 12.78
CA GLY A 235 19.00 -23.94 14.00
C GLY A 235 18.52 -22.51 13.72
N GLY A 236 17.74 -21.94 14.64
CA GLY A 236 16.96 -20.73 14.37
C GLY A 236 16.02 -20.96 13.18
N ASP A 237 16.13 -20.08 12.18
CA ASP A 237 15.52 -20.18 10.84
C ASP A 237 16.52 -20.58 9.73
N ALA A 238 17.77 -20.92 10.07
CA ALA A 238 18.80 -21.25 9.08
C ALA A 238 18.43 -22.48 8.23
N THR A 239 18.56 -22.33 6.91
CA THR A 239 18.10 -23.31 5.92
C THR A 239 19.21 -24.32 5.63
N GLU A 240 19.10 -25.56 6.10
CA GLU A 240 20.14 -26.59 5.93
C GLU A 240 20.56 -26.77 4.45
N PRO A 241 21.81 -26.44 4.06
CA PRO A 241 22.30 -26.60 2.70
C PRO A 241 22.36 -28.07 2.28
N ASP A 242 22.17 -28.35 0.99
CA ASP A 242 22.31 -29.70 0.43
C ASP A 242 23.77 -30.17 0.36
N ARG A 243 24.70 -29.24 0.13
CA ARG A 243 26.13 -29.48 0.02
C ARG A 243 26.92 -28.32 0.62
N VAL A 244 27.95 -28.66 1.38
CA VAL A 244 28.95 -27.72 1.89
C VAL A 244 30.33 -28.16 1.44
N ILE A 245 31.14 -27.22 0.96
CA ILE A 245 32.50 -27.45 0.47
C ILE A 245 33.46 -26.50 1.19
N PHE A 246 34.56 -27.04 1.71
CA PHE A 246 35.74 -26.27 2.12
C PHE A 246 36.81 -26.48 1.06
N ALA A 247 37.33 -25.40 0.46
CA ALA A 247 38.12 -25.47 -0.76
C ALA A 247 39.24 -24.41 -0.89
N SER A 248 40.18 -24.68 -1.79
CA SER A 248 41.19 -23.73 -2.26
C SER A 248 40.52 -22.67 -3.14
N TRP A 249 40.41 -21.42 -2.67
CA TRP A 249 39.73 -20.35 -3.42
C TRP A 249 40.32 -20.13 -4.84
N PRO A 250 41.65 -20.20 -5.07
CA PRO A 250 42.26 -20.04 -6.40
C PRO A 250 41.91 -21.10 -7.44
N ASP A 251 41.15 -22.13 -7.07
CA ASP A 251 40.61 -23.14 -7.97
C ASP A 251 39.07 -23.13 -8.00
N PHE A 252 38.43 -22.40 -7.08
CA PHE A 252 36.97 -22.36 -6.90
C PHE A 252 36.37 -21.08 -7.52
N TYR A 253 37.11 -19.97 -7.51
CA TYR A 253 36.63 -18.64 -7.90
C TYR A 253 36.17 -18.51 -9.36
N ASP A 254 36.69 -19.33 -10.28
CA ASP A 254 36.31 -19.29 -11.71
C ASP A 254 35.13 -20.22 -12.06
N THR A 255 34.63 -20.98 -11.08
CA THR A 255 33.46 -21.84 -11.25
C THR A 255 32.16 -21.08 -10.98
N THR A 256 31.15 -21.29 -11.82
CA THR A 256 29.79 -20.77 -11.57
C THR A 256 28.93 -21.71 -10.73
N TRP A 257 29.13 -23.03 -10.77
CA TRP A 257 28.37 -23.95 -9.91
C TRP A 257 29.13 -25.25 -9.62
N GLU A 258 29.44 -26.00 -10.67
CA GLU A 258 30.05 -27.32 -10.57
C GLU A 258 31.50 -27.25 -10.06
N TYR A 259 31.70 -27.69 -8.82
CA TYR A 259 33.03 -27.87 -8.22
C TYR A 259 33.23 -29.30 -7.73
N SER A 260 34.42 -29.85 -8.04
CA SER A 260 34.85 -31.19 -7.64
C SER A 260 36.11 -31.07 -6.78
N ILE A 261 36.00 -31.38 -5.48
CA ILE A 261 37.15 -31.38 -4.57
C ILE A 261 38.24 -32.35 -5.05
N THR A 262 39.49 -32.05 -4.70
CA THR A 262 40.63 -32.94 -4.77
C THR A 262 40.99 -33.37 -3.34
N PRO A 263 40.47 -34.51 -2.82
CA PRO A 263 40.62 -34.88 -1.41
C PRO A 263 42.08 -34.89 -0.95
N GLY A 264 42.38 -34.15 0.12
CA GLY A 264 43.73 -34.02 0.67
C GLY A 264 44.63 -32.98 -0.02
N LYS A 265 44.11 -32.19 -0.96
CA LYS A 265 44.79 -30.98 -1.47
C LYS A 265 44.67 -29.85 -0.43
N PRO A 266 45.75 -29.15 -0.05
CA PRO A 266 45.69 -28.02 0.87
C PRO A 266 45.02 -26.79 0.23
N PHE A 267 44.57 -25.84 1.06
CA PHE A 267 44.05 -24.56 0.60
C PHE A 267 45.18 -23.68 0.02
N GLY A 268 44.94 -23.10 -1.16
CA GLY A 268 45.89 -22.26 -1.88
C GLY A 268 47.16 -22.99 -2.33
N TYR A 269 48.27 -22.24 -2.33
CA TYR A 269 49.58 -22.68 -2.80
C TYR A 269 50.63 -22.64 -1.69
N SER A 270 51.76 -23.34 -1.92
CA SER A 270 52.87 -23.36 -0.96
C SER A 270 53.46 -21.96 -0.74
N GLY A 271 53.19 -21.38 0.44
CA GLY A 271 53.56 -20.02 0.83
C GLY A 271 52.53 -18.93 0.51
N TYR A 272 51.37 -19.30 -0.03
CA TYR A 272 50.20 -18.45 -0.26
C TYR A 272 48.93 -19.29 -0.01
N PRO A 273 48.63 -19.62 1.26
CA PRO A 273 47.45 -20.43 1.61
C PRO A 273 46.20 -19.53 1.48
N ASP A 274 45.10 -20.08 0.95
CA ASP A 274 44.06 -19.29 0.29
C ASP A 274 42.74 -20.09 0.29
N SER A 275 41.76 -19.70 1.12
CA SER A 275 40.70 -20.59 1.65
C SER A 275 39.28 -20.07 1.47
N SER A 276 38.33 -20.99 1.24
CA SER A 276 36.94 -20.63 0.95
C SER A 276 35.91 -21.68 1.38
N VAL A 277 34.67 -21.23 1.53
CA VAL A 277 33.49 -22.05 1.85
C VAL A 277 32.41 -21.86 0.78
N GLY A 278 32.00 -22.95 0.15
CA GLY A 278 30.88 -22.99 -0.79
C GLY A 278 29.65 -23.64 -0.15
N LEU A 279 28.56 -22.88 -0.03
CA LEU A 279 27.25 -23.34 0.46
C LEU A 279 26.30 -23.50 -0.73
N TYR A 280 25.58 -24.62 -0.80
CA TYR A 280 24.72 -24.96 -1.93
C TYR A 280 23.34 -25.42 -1.45
N TRP A 281 22.30 -24.90 -2.10
CA TRP A 281 20.93 -25.42 -2.08
C TRP A 281 20.58 -25.82 -3.51
N ASN A 282 20.13 -27.07 -3.68
CA ASN A 282 19.83 -27.62 -5.00
C ASN A 282 18.59 -26.96 -5.62
N GLU A 283 18.44 -27.14 -6.93
CA GLU A 283 17.26 -26.70 -7.68
C GLU A 283 15.95 -27.26 -7.09
N VAL A 284 15.02 -26.36 -6.76
CA VAL A 284 13.63 -26.65 -6.42
C VAL A 284 12.71 -26.00 -7.44
N ASN A 285 11.64 -26.69 -7.85
CA ASN A 285 10.60 -26.13 -8.70
C ASN A 285 9.79 -25.09 -7.90
N LEU A 286 9.71 -23.86 -8.40
CA LEU A 286 8.73 -22.86 -8.01
C LEU A 286 7.64 -22.79 -9.08
N ASP A 287 6.38 -23.03 -8.70
CA ASP A 287 5.24 -22.70 -9.56
C ASP A 287 5.07 -21.16 -9.67
N PRO A 288 4.29 -20.63 -10.64
CA PRO A 288 4.08 -19.19 -10.79
C PRO A 288 3.64 -18.50 -9.49
N GLN A 289 4.30 -17.38 -9.16
CA GLN A 289 4.16 -16.63 -7.90
C GLN A 289 4.60 -17.37 -6.62
N GLU A 290 5.06 -18.63 -6.70
CA GLU A 290 5.65 -19.33 -5.55
C GLU A 290 7.00 -18.69 -5.15
N THR A 291 7.37 -18.82 -3.88
CA THR A 291 8.57 -18.24 -3.30
C THR A 291 9.29 -19.21 -2.37
N VAL A 292 10.61 -19.33 -2.51
CA VAL A 292 11.49 -20.04 -1.56
C VAL A 292 12.49 -19.06 -0.95
N GLU A 293 12.90 -19.34 0.30
CA GLU A 293 13.91 -18.57 1.01
C GLU A 293 15.05 -19.46 1.50
N TYR A 294 16.26 -18.92 1.45
CA TYR A 294 17.48 -19.52 1.96
C TYR A 294 18.17 -18.56 2.92
N VAL A 295 18.38 -19.01 4.16
CA VAL A 295 19.04 -18.27 5.25
C VAL A 295 20.30 -19.01 5.70
N THR A 296 21.41 -18.28 5.83
CA THR A 296 22.63 -18.74 6.51
C THR A 296 23.23 -17.58 7.31
N TYR A 297 23.99 -17.86 8.36
CA TYR A 297 24.64 -16.83 9.17
C TYR A 297 26.16 -16.95 9.08
N TYR A 298 26.88 -15.83 9.16
CA TYR A 298 28.34 -15.78 9.32
C TYR A 298 28.75 -14.64 10.26
N GLY A 299 29.61 -14.90 11.24
CA GLY A 299 29.91 -13.94 12.31
C GLY A 299 31.09 -14.35 13.19
N LEU A 300 31.22 -13.70 14.34
CA LEU A 300 32.18 -14.07 15.39
C LEU A 300 31.73 -15.31 16.19
N SER A 301 32.64 -15.86 17.00
CA SER A 301 32.40 -17.02 17.87
C SER A 301 32.94 -16.80 19.28
N ASP A 302 32.23 -17.28 20.30
CA ASP A 302 32.71 -17.31 21.70
C ASP A 302 33.34 -18.67 22.06
N LEU A 303 34.51 -18.64 22.70
CA LEU A 303 35.24 -19.79 23.21
C LEU A 303 35.66 -19.57 24.67
N SER A 304 35.13 -20.39 25.58
CA SER A 304 35.63 -20.46 26.95
C SER A 304 36.81 -21.42 27.02
N GLN A 305 37.96 -20.98 27.56
CA GLN A 305 39.24 -21.69 27.45
C GLN A 305 39.96 -21.88 28.79
N ALA A 306 40.68 -22.98 28.95
CA ALA A 306 41.54 -23.28 30.10
C ALA A 306 42.89 -23.87 29.63
N PHE A 307 44.01 -23.32 30.11
CA PHE A 307 45.36 -23.64 29.63
C PHE A 307 46.26 -24.26 30.71
N GLY A 308 47.17 -25.14 30.30
CA GLY A 308 48.21 -25.79 31.11
C GLY A 308 48.87 -26.93 30.33
N ASP A 309 49.21 -28.05 30.99
CA ASP A 309 49.71 -29.26 30.31
C ASP A 309 48.75 -29.75 29.19
N ILE A 310 47.46 -29.45 29.37
CA ILE A 310 46.35 -29.59 28.42
C ILE A 310 45.83 -28.18 28.13
N SER A 311 45.53 -27.85 26.87
CA SER A 311 44.63 -26.73 26.53
C SER A 311 43.25 -27.28 26.19
N LEU A 312 42.21 -26.76 26.83
CA LEU A 312 40.81 -27.14 26.66
C LEU A 312 39.98 -25.90 26.31
N SER A 313 39.35 -25.90 25.14
CA SER A 313 38.53 -24.78 24.66
C SER A 313 37.14 -25.27 24.24
N VAL A 314 36.07 -24.59 24.66
CA VAL A 314 34.69 -25.10 24.58
C VAL A 314 33.78 -24.11 23.86
N THR A 315 33.06 -24.60 22.84
CA THR A 315 31.98 -23.90 22.13
C THR A 315 30.62 -24.53 22.38
N SER A 316 29.60 -23.67 22.51
CA SER A 316 28.17 -23.98 22.47
C SER A 316 27.38 -22.68 22.22
N PRO A 317 26.09 -22.77 21.87
CA PRO A 317 25.16 -21.66 22.09
C PRO A 317 25.17 -21.20 23.55
N ILE A 318 25.01 -19.90 23.80
CA ILE A 318 24.80 -19.35 25.15
C ILE A 318 23.32 -19.14 25.49
N GLU A 319 22.45 -19.26 24.50
CA GLU A 319 21.00 -19.30 24.64
C GLU A 319 20.37 -20.20 23.57
N LEU A 320 19.14 -20.64 23.82
CA LEU A 320 18.30 -21.33 22.83
C LEU A 320 17.10 -20.45 22.48
N GLU A 321 16.63 -20.52 21.25
CA GLU A 321 15.44 -19.79 20.79
C GLU A 321 14.17 -20.62 20.97
N VAL A 322 12.99 -19.99 20.88
CA VAL A 322 11.70 -20.70 20.77
C VAL A 322 11.12 -20.50 19.38
N VAL A 323 11.40 -21.43 18.47
CA VAL A 323 10.93 -21.42 17.07
C VAL A 323 9.78 -22.41 16.94
N ASN A 324 8.64 -21.97 16.39
CA ASN A 324 7.43 -22.79 16.22
C ASN A 324 6.96 -23.53 17.50
N GLY A 325 7.20 -22.94 18.67
CA GLY A 325 6.85 -23.54 19.97
C GLY A 325 7.74 -24.69 20.43
N GLN A 326 8.95 -24.81 19.87
CA GLN A 326 9.99 -25.75 20.30
C GLN A 326 11.31 -25.00 20.51
N TYR A 327 12.21 -25.55 21.35
CA TYR A 327 13.56 -25.00 21.45
C TYR A 327 14.35 -25.25 20.17
N SER A 328 15.05 -24.22 19.68
CA SER A 328 15.93 -24.30 18.51
C SER A 328 17.33 -23.76 18.86
N PRO A 329 18.41 -24.51 18.63
CA PRO A 329 18.45 -25.95 18.34
C PRO A 329 18.13 -26.82 19.59
N ASN A 330 17.45 -27.96 19.42
CA ASN A 330 17.22 -28.94 20.50
C ASN A 330 17.15 -30.40 19.94
N PRO A 331 18.22 -31.20 20.00
CA PRO A 331 19.42 -30.99 20.81
C PRO A 331 20.25 -29.81 20.32
N PHE A 332 20.99 -29.19 21.22
CA PHE A 332 22.07 -28.27 20.89
C PHE A 332 23.42 -28.98 21.03
N THR A 333 24.38 -28.50 20.24
CA THR A 333 25.72 -29.07 20.14
C THR A 333 26.67 -28.38 21.10
N ILE A 334 27.37 -29.18 21.92
CA ILE A 334 28.50 -28.73 22.76
C ILE A 334 29.77 -29.41 22.23
N GLN A 335 30.75 -28.62 21.80
CA GLN A 335 32.01 -29.12 21.26
C GLN A 335 33.19 -28.64 22.12
N ALA A 336 34.13 -29.54 22.38
CA ALA A 336 35.34 -29.26 23.14
C ALA A 336 36.59 -29.60 22.31
N TYR A 337 37.43 -28.61 22.08
CA TYR A 337 38.73 -28.70 21.44
C TYR A 337 39.82 -29.00 22.46
N ILE A 338 40.80 -29.81 22.07
CA ILE A 338 41.83 -30.35 22.96
C ILE A 338 43.17 -30.49 22.25
N GLU A 339 44.24 -30.10 22.94
CA GLU A 339 45.64 -30.28 22.57
C GLU A 339 46.51 -30.49 23.84
N HIS A 340 47.79 -30.85 23.67
CA HIS A 340 48.76 -30.88 24.77
C HIS A 340 50.19 -30.51 24.34
N ASP A 341 50.96 -29.90 25.23
CA ASP A 341 52.35 -29.49 24.98
C ASP A 341 53.40 -30.62 25.19
N LEU A 342 52.95 -31.77 25.73
CA LEU A 342 53.84 -32.87 26.14
C LEU A 342 54.67 -33.44 24.99
N SER A 343 55.91 -33.79 25.29
CA SER A 343 56.86 -34.39 24.33
C SER A 343 56.55 -35.81 23.81
N ASN A 344 55.48 -36.47 24.27
CA ASN A 344 55.05 -37.80 23.82
C ASN A 344 53.53 -37.84 23.69
N PRO A 345 52.95 -38.70 22.82
CA PRO A 345 51.51 -38.87 22.75
C PRO A 345 50.88 -39.35 24.07
N SER A 346 49.62 -38.96 24.31
CA SER A 346 48.87 -39.28 25.53
C SER A 346 47.41 -39.68 25.24
N ASP A 347 46.78 -40.40 26.17
CA ASP A 347 45.34 -40.70 26.14
C ASP A 347 44.61 -39.68 27.02
N ILE A 348 43.66 -38.93 26.44
CA ILE A 348 42.85 -37.94 27.18
C ILE A 348 41.41 -38.44 27.31
N ASP A 349 40.92 -38.50 28.55
CA ASP A 349 39.50 -38.63 28.88
C ASP A 349 38.89 -37.22 29.05
N LEU A 350 37.85 -36.91 28.27
CA LEU A 350 37.01 -35.73 28.48
C LEU A 350 35.63 -36.16 29.00
N SER A 351 35.11 -35.47 30.02
CA SER A 351 33.80 -35.76 30.60
C SER A 351 32.96 -34.50 30.82
N ILE A 352 31.66 -34.59 30.55
CA ILE A 352 30.69 -33.51 30.77
C ILE A 352 29.83 -33.76 32.03
N GLU A 353 29.66 -32.72 32.85
CA GLU A 353 28.73 -32.67 33.97
C GLU A 353 27.56 -31.74 33.62
N LEU A 354 26.35 -32.28 33.53
CA LEU A 354 25.11 -31.55 33.23
C LEU A 354 24.27 -31.32 34.51
N PRO A 355 23.59 -30.16 34.63
CA PRO A 355 22.61 -29.90 35.69
C PRO A 355 21.25 -30.56 35.41
N GLU A 356 20.41 -30.69 36.44
CA GLU A 356 19.00 -31.05 36.28
C GLU A 356 18.30 -30.02 35.38
N GLY A 357 17.73 -30.48 34.26
CA GLY A 357 17.18 -29.65 33.19
C GLY A 357 17.82 -29.87 31.82
N LEU A 358 19.07 -30.38 31.79
CA LEU A 358 19.79 -30.79 30.59
C LEU A 358 20.08 -32.30 30.59
N GLU A 359 19.95 -32.97 29.44
CA GLU A 359 20.27 -34.40 29.27
C GLU A 359 21.02 -34.71 27.97
N LEU A 360 21.77 -35.82 27.92
CA LEU A 360 22.53 -36.23 26.72
C LEU A 360 21.68 -37.03 25.74
N GLU A 361 21.70 -36.64 24.47
CA GLU A 361 21.14 -37.44 23.37
C GLU A 361 22.25 -38.24 22.68
N GLY A 362 22.27 -39.56 22.89
CA GLY A 362 23.15 -40.51 22.20
C GLY A 362 24.63 -40.52 22.65
N SER A 363 25.24 -39.36 22.92
CA SER A 363 26.64 -39.22 23.35
C SER A 363 26.88 -39.82 24.76
N SER A 364 28.10 -40.32 25.01
CA SER A 364 28.51 -40.81 26.33
C SER A 364 29.04 -39.68 27.23
N VAL A 365 28.74 -39.76 28.54
CA VAL A 365 29.19 -38.79 29.57
C VAL A 365 30.70 -38.55 29.54
N THR A 366 31.47 -39.62 29.30
CA THR A 366 32.92 -39.56 29.07
C THR A 366 33.22 -40.03 27.65
N GLN A 367 34.15 -39.34 26.98
CA GLN A 367 34.70 -39.69 25.67
C GLN A 367 36.22 -39.73 25.78
N ARG A 368 36.88 -40.65 25.05
CA ARG A 368 38.33 -40.85 25.10
C ARG A 368 38.95 -40.60 23.74
N ILE A 369 39.99 -39.78 23.71
CA ILE A 369 40.90 -39.67 22.57
C ILE A 369 42.15 -40.49 22.90
N GLU A 370 42.37 -41.57 22.16
CA GLU A 370 43.55 -42.43 22.29
C GLU A 370 44.73 -41.85 21.50
N ASN A 371 45.92 -41.82 22.10
CA ASN A 371 47.19 -41.44 21.46
C ASN A 371 47.08 -40.09 20.69
N LEU A 372 46.64 -39.02 21.36
CA LEU A 372 46.78 -37.66 20.86
C LEU A 372 48.27 -37.30 20.79
N GLY A 373 48.76 -36.72 19.70
CA GLY A 373 50.17 -36.34 19.56
C GLY A 373 50.53 -34.98 20.19
N PRO A 374 51.84 -34.69 20.37
CA PRO A 374 52.33 -33.37 20.80
C PRO A 374 51.88 -32.26 19.85
N ASN A 375 51.05 -31.32 20.33
CA ASN A 375 50.39 -30.28 19.52
C ASN A 375 49.52 -30.84 18.36
N ASP A 376 49.09 -32.11 18.43
CA ASP A 376 47.94 -32.56 17.62
C ASP A 376 46.69 -31.97 18.26
N GLN A 377 45.86 -31.28 17.48
CA GLN A 377 44.55 -30.82 17.93
C GLN A 377 43.47 -31.85 17.58
N ARG A 378 42.50 -32.02 18.48
CA ARG A 378 41.27 -32.80 18.26
C ARG A 378 40.06 -32.11 18.89
N SER A 379 38.87 -32.67 18.66
CA SER A 379 37.68 -32.37 19.46
C SER A 379 36.79 -33.59 19.70
N VAL A 380 35.89 -33.43 20.68
CA VAL A 380 34.77 -34.32 21.00
C VAL A 380 33.48 -33.50 21.05
N VAL A 381 32.33 -34.15 20.81
CA VAL A 381 31.02 -33.51 20.74
C VAL A 381 29.98 -34.22 21.61
N TRP A 382 29.19 -33.43 22.34
CA TRP A 382 27.99 -33.90 23.03
C TRP A 382 26.76 -33.19 22.48
N TYR A 383 25.75 -33.98 22.08
CA TYR A 383 24.41 -33.47 21.79
C TYR A 383 23.62 -33.44 23.10
N VAL A 384 23.07 -32.28 23.44
CA VAL A 384 22.35 -32.05 24.71
C VAL A 384 20.93 -31.58 24.42
N ARG A 385 19.94 -32.23 25.04
CA ARG A 385 18.57 -31.74 25.06
C ARG A 385 18.32 -30.86 26.27
N ALA A 386 17.56 -29.78 26.05
CA ALA A 386 16.99 -28.96 27.10
C ALA A 386 15.53 -29.39 27.38
N SER A 387 15.20 -29.59 28.66
CA SER A 387 13.82 -29.76 29.14
C SER A 387 13.07 -28.43 29.14
N GLU A 388 11.74 -28.49 29.00
CA GLU A 388 10.87 -27.30 29.01
C GLU A 388 10.98 -26.49 30.31
N GLN A 389 11.05 -25.16 30.19
CA GLN A 389 11.18 -24.22 31.30
C GLN A 389 9.96 -23.32 31.47
N THR A 390 9.64 -22.97 32.72
CA THR A 390 8.55 -22.05 33.08
C THR A 390 9.00 -20.60 33.29
N GLN A 391 10.30 -20.35 33.27
CA GLN A 391 10.97 -19.05 33.36
C GLN A 391 12.27 -19.13 32.55
N ASN A 392 12.84 -18.01 32.10
CA ASN A 392 14.17 -18.04 31.48
C ASN A 392 15.19 -18.53 32.52
N GLN A 393 15.88 -19.63 32.21
CA GLN A 393 16.67 -20.39 33.16
C GLN A 393 18.09 -20.61 32.61
N LEU A 394 19.09 -20.07 33.31
CA LEU A 394 20.49 -20.31 33.00
C LEU A 394 20.93 -21.67 33.56
N PHE A 395 21.32 -22.59 32.68
CA PHE A 395 21.92 -23.86 33.04
C PHE A 395 23.44 -23.80 32.84
N THR A 396 24.20 -24.05 33.91
CA THR A 396 25.67 -24.14 33.84
C THR A 396 26.09 -25.60 33.80
N TYR A 397 26.83 -25.98 32.76
CA TYR A 397 27.48 -27.29 32.64
C TYR A 397 29.00 -27.14 32.77
N THR A 398 29.70 -28.25 33.00
CA THR A 398 31.18 -28.25 33.08
C THR A 398 31.76 -29.40 32.26
N ILE A 399 32.78 -29.11 31.45
CA ILE A 399 33.61 -30.11 30.76
C ILE A 399 34.94 -30.21 31.48
N THR A 400 35.42 -31.42 31.69
CA THR A 400 36.70 -31.70 32.35
C THR A 400 37.54 -32.62 31.48
N ALA A 401 38.78 -32.22 31.18
CA ALA A 401 39.78 -33.02 30.48
C ALA A 401 40.83 -33.55 31.47
N SER A 402 41.17 -34.83 31.35
CA SER A 402 42.10 -35.52 32.24
C SER A 402 42.92 -36.58 31.52
N ALA A 403 44.17 -36.73 31.92
CA ALA A 403 45.12 -37.68 31.33
C ALA A 403 46.13 -38.16 32.38
N ALA A 404 46.87 -39.22 32.07
CA ALA A 404 47.84 -39.80 33.01
C ALA A 404 49.03 -38.85 33.25
N GLU A 405 49.36 -38.63 34.53
CA GLU A 405 50.48 -37.78 34.99
C GLU A 405 50.37 -36.27 34.68
N MET A 406 49.23 -35.80 34.15
CA MET A 406 48.95 -34.40 33.80
C MET A 406 48.03 -33.70 34.81
N ALA A 407 48.04 -32.37 34.86
CA ALA A 407 47.04 -31.59 35.57
C ALA A 407 45.66 -31.65 34.85
N THR A 408 44.60 -31.94 35.61
CA THR A 408 43.21 -31.86 35.14
C THR A 408 42.83 -30.42 34.81
N GLN A 409 42.18 -30.22 33.65
CA GLN A 409 41.61 -28.93 33.25
C GLN A 409 40.09 -29.01 33.19
N SER A 410 39.41 -27.92 33.52
CA SER A 410 37.96 -27.82 33.45
C SER A 410 37.51 -26.46 32.93
N VAL A 411 36.48 -26.46 32.08
CA VAL A 411 35.79 -25.27 31.58
C VAL A 411 34.31 -25.40 31.90
N SER A 412 33.70 -24.35 32.44
CA SER A 412 32.26 -24.25 32.67
C SER A 412 31.65 -23.20 31.76
N ARG A 413 30.55 -23.52 31.07
CA ARG A 413 29.76 -22.59 30.26
C ARG A 413 28.30 -22.62 30.70
N GLY A 414 27.58 -21.54 30.40
CA GLY A 414 26.15 -21.39 30.63
C GLY A 414 25.37 -21.37 29.32
N VAL A 415 24.20 -22.01 29.32
CA VAL A 415 23.19 -21.86 28.27
C VAL A 415 21.87 -21.38 28.90
N THR A 416 21.31 -20.31 28.36
CA THR A 416 20.03 -19.74 28.79
C THR A 416 18.90 -20.41 28.01
N VAL A 417 18.07 -21.17 28.71
CA VAL A 417 16.90 -21.82 28.12
C VAL A 417 15.67 -20.97 28.45
N PRO A 418 14.97 -20.38 27.46
CA PRO A 418 13.85 -19.47 27.71
C PRO A 418 12.58 -20.19 28.17
N SER A 419 11.64 -19.45 28.75
CA SER A 419 10.34 -20.00 29.16
C SER A 419 9.46 -20.37 27.96
N MET A 420 8.82 -21.54 27.99
CA MET A 420 7.73 -21.88 27.07
C MET A 420 6.33 -21.71 27.72
N SER A 421 6.23 -21.58 29.06
CA SER A 421 4.92 -21.55 29.74
C SER A 421 4.21 -20.17 29.76
N SER A 422 3.48 -19.89 28.68
CA SER A 422 2.03 -19.64 28.76
C SER A 422 1.49 -18.64 29.82
N ASN A 423 1.98 -17.39 29.85
CA ASN A 423 1.27 -16.26 30.50
C ASN A 423 1.75 -14.90 29.96
N TYR A 424 1.21 -14.49 28.81
CA TYR A 424 1.62 -13.27 28.12
C TYR A 424 0.83 -12.05 28.64
N ASP A 425 1.07 -11.66 29.90
CA ASP A 425 0.72 -10.32 30.39
C ASP A 425 1.90 -9.37 30.25
N THR A 426 1.94 -8.67 29.12
CA THR A 426 2.91 -7.61 28.81
C THR A 426 2.84 -6.41 29.77
N ASN A 427 1.84 -6.36 30.64
CA ASN A 427 1.40 -5.18 31.42
C ASN A 427 1.01 -3.97 30.54
N PHE A 428 1.07 -4.08 29.21
CA PHE A 428 0.51 -3.09 28.31
C PHE A 428 -1.00 -3.06 28.48
N ARG A 429 -1.55 -1.86 28.60
CA ARG A 429 -2.98 -1.60 28.51
C ARG A 429 -3.10 -0.36 27.62
N PRO A 430 -3.78 -0.42 26.46
CA PRO A 430 -3.91 0.75 25.61
C PRO A 430 -4.62 1.87 26.37
N ASP A 431 -4.33 3.12 26.02
CA ASP A 431 -5.08 4.26 26.56
C ASP A 431 -6.58 4.05 26.22
N PRO A 432 -7.52 4.15 27.17
CA PRO A 432 -8.98 4.12 26.91
C PRO A 432 -9.49 5.23 25.95
N ASN A 433 -8.59 6.08 25.47
CA ASN A 433 -8.80 7.14 24.48
C ASN A 433 -7.92 6.97 23.23
N GLY A 434 -6.99 6.00 23.19
CA GLY A 434 -5.98 5.85 22.14
C GLY A 434 -6.56 5.34 20.81
N TYR A 435 -6.82 4.04 20.71
CA TYR A 435 -7.35 3.42 19.50
C TYR A 435 -8.88 3.33 19.54
N ARG A 436 -9.55 4.46 19.31
CA ARG A 436 -11.02 4.55 19.22
C ARG A 436 -11.50 4.39 17.78
N PHE A 437 -11.62 3.14 17.36
CA PHE A 437 -12.39 2.81 16.17
C PHE A 437 -13.88 3.07 16.45
N LEU A 438 -14.50 3.94 15.67
CA LEU A 438 -15.87 4.40 15.92
C LEU A 438 -16.89 3.45 15.27
N ASN A 439 -17.97 3.14 15.99
CA ASN A 439 -19.14 2.45 15.44
C ASN A 439 -20.05 3.51 14.78
N THR A 440 -19.66 3.90 13.55
CA THR A 440 -20.09 5.15 12.90
C THR A 440 -21.58 5.24 12.58
N GLY A 441 -22.30 4.11 12.50
CA GLY A 441 -23.75 4.09 12.29
C GLY A 441 -24.58 3.66 13.51
N ARG A 442 -24.11 3.95 14.73
CA ARG A 442 -25.00 4.08 15.90
C ARG A 442 -24.89 5.48 16.51
N ASP A 443 -25.88 6.29 16.14
CA ASP A 443 -26.22 7.62 16.67
C ASP A 443 -25.17 8.70 16.40
N ASN A 444 -25.43 9.53 15.38
CA ASN A 444 -24.76 10.81 15.11
C ASN A 444 -23.23 10.72 14.95
N LEU A 445 -22.76 10.18 13.82
CA LEU A 445 -21.42 10.50 13.33
C LEU A 445 -21.30 12.03 13.22
N ALA A 446 -20.28 12.64 13.83
CA ALA A 446 -20.07 14.08 13.70
C ALA A 446 -19.32 14.38 12.40
N TRP A 447 -19.65 15.49 11.74
CA TRP A 447 -19.04 15.89 10.48
C TRP A 447 -17.50 15.89 10.49
N SER A 448 -16.85 16.37 11.56
CA SER A 448 -15.37 16.30 11.64
C SER A 448 -14.84 14.86 11.63
N GLN A 449 -15.61 13.90 12.16
CA GLN A 449 -15.26 12.47 12.15
C GLN A 449 -15.53 11.84 10.77
N PHE A 450 -16.43 12.41 9.98
CA PHE A 450 -16.62 12.09 8.57
C PHE A 450 -15.40 12.62 7.77
N CYS A 451 -14.89 13.83 8.05
CA CYS A 451 -13.60 14.31 7.52
C CYS A 451 -12.43 13.39 7.92
N ASP A 452 -12.36 13.01 9.20
CA ASP A 452 -11.34 12.09 9.72
C ASP A 452 -11.40 10.70 9.05
N LEU A 453 -12.54 10.30 8.45
CA LEU A 453 -12.76 9.00 7.80
C LEU A 453 -12.55 9.01 6.29
N TYR A 454 -12.94 10.09 5.61
CA TYR A 454 -12.98 10.19 4.16
C TYR A 454 -11.80 10.97 3.56
N GLY A 455 -11.06 11.69 4.40
CA GLY A 455 -10.05 12.66 3.95
C GLY A 455 -10.67 14.06 3.96
N ALA A 456 -10.10 14.97 4.75
CA ALA A 456 -10.67 16.31 4.90
C ALA A 456 -10.66 17.09 3.57
N ASP A 457 -9.60 16.95 2.77
CA ASP A 457 -9.46 17.64 1.48
C ASP A 457 -10.38 17.07 0.37
N GLU A 458 -10.98 15.89 0.59
CA GLU A 458 -11.92 15.23 -0.35
C GLU A 458 -13.39 15.63 -0.13
N ILE A 459 -13.71 16.15 1.07
CA ILE A 459 -15.08 16.49 1.49
C ILE A 459 -15.25 17.89 2.10
N GLU A 460 -14.16 18.58 2.44
CA GLU A 460 -14.14 19.99 2.83
C GLU A 460 -13.20 20.81 1.95
N ILE A 461 -13.63 22.04 1.65
CA ILE A 461 -12.89 23.05 0.91
C ILE A 461 -12.63 24.21 1.88
N ASN A 462 -11.39 24.42 2.28
CA ASN A 462 -11.00 25.49 3.22
C ASN A 462 -11.81 25.49 4.56
N GLY A 463 -12.34 24.34 4.98
CA GLY A 463 -13.21 24.19 6.16
C GLY A 463 -14.69 24.53 5.92
N GLN A 464 -15.13 24.61 4.66
CA GLN A 464 -16.55 24.53 4.27
C GLN A 464 -16.84 23.17 3.64
N ARG A 465 -18.08 22.70 3.74
CA ARG A 465 -18.47 21.36 3.28
C ARG A 465 -18.67 21.33 1.77
N LEU A 466 -18.26 20.24 1.11
CA LEU A 466 -18.68 19.95 -0.26
C LEU A 466 -20.18 19.60 -0.28
N PRO A 467 -21.04 20.25 -1.08
CA PRO A 467 -22.49 20.00 -1.06
C PRO A 467 -22.87 18.53 -1.29
N ARG A 468 -22.19 17.85 -2.22
CA ARG A 468 -22.35 16.39 -2.46
C ARG A 468 -22.07 15.55 -1.21
N ALA A 469 -21.01 15.90 -0.46
CA ALA A 469 -20.58 15.17 0.72
C ALA A 469 -21.43 15.52 1.95
N GLU A 470 -21.96 16.75 2.05
CA GLU A 470 -22.94 17.15 3.05
C GLU A 470 -24.28 16.42 2.83
N ASN A 471 -24.81 16.40 1.61
CA ASN A 471 -26.04 15.67 1.25
C ASN A 471 -25.88 14.16 1.53
N PHE A 472 -24.79 13.55 1.05
CA PHE A 472 -24.45 12.16 1.35
C PHE A 472 -24.36 11.91 2.86
N TYR A 473 -23.69 12.78 3.63
CA TYR A 473 -23.56 12.64 5.09
C TYR A 473 -24.90 12.73 5.82
N GLU A 474 -25.76 13.69 5.44
CA GLU A 474 -27.04 13.88 6.12
C GLU A 474 -27.98 12.68 5.86
N ASN A 475 -28.07 12.19 4.62
CA ASN A 475 -28.89 11.01 4.29
C ASN A 475 -28.28 9.72 4.89
N SER A 476 -26.95 9.56 4.83
CA SER A 476 -26.25 8.34 5.26
C SER A 476 -26.21 8.14 6.77
N TYR A 477 -25.87 9.18 7.54
CA TYR A 477 -25.39 9.06 8.92
C TYR A 477 -26.29 9.73 9.99
N THR A 478 -27.31 10.50 9.60
CA THR A 478 -28.28 11.02 10.59
C THR A 478 -29.41 10.02 10.92
N HIS A 479 -29.64 9.02 10.07
CA HIS A 479 -30.72 8.05 10.21
C HIS A 479 -30.44 6.92 11.23
N THR A 480 -31.39 6.69 12.15
CA THR A 480 -31.28 5.75 13.27
C THR A 480 -31.66 4.30 12.92
N ALA A 481 -30.94 3.71 11.98
CA ALA A 481 -31.15 2.32 11.53
C ALA A 481 -30.64 1.26 12.54
N ASN A 482 -31.41 0.21 12.79
CA ASN A 482 -31.02 -0.91 13.67
C ASN A 482 -30.14 -1.97 12.95
N GLY A 483 -29.00 -1.52 12.42
CA GLY A 483 -27.97 -2.38 11.80
C GLY A 483 -26.69 -2.51 12.63
N GLY A 484 -25.78 -3.38 12.19
CA GLY A 484 -24.44 -3.56 12.75
C GLY A 484 -23.40 -2.62 12.12
N ARG A 485 -23.68 -1.31 12.11
CA ARG A 485 -22.99 -0.30 11.27
C ARG A 485 -21.59 0.10 11.77
N CYS A 486 -20.67 -0.85 11.82
CA CYS A 486 -19.27 -0.72 12.24
C CYS A 486 -18.33 -0.16 11.13
N PHE A 487 -18.82 0.67 10.21
CA PHE A 487 -18.12 1.02 8.96
C PHE A 487 -16.71 1.62 9.16
N GLY A 488 -16.50 2.42 10.21
CA GLY A 488 -15.18 2.98 10.54
C GLY A 488 -14.22 2.03 11.27
N MET A 489 -14.51 0.73 11.38
CA MET A 489 -13.67 -0.24 12.11
C MET A 489 -13.13 -1.37 11.24
N ALA A 490 -13.80 -1.71 10.14
CA ALA A 490 -13.40 -2.81 9.26
C ALA A 490 -13.66 -2.46 7.79
N SER A 491 -12.69 -1.81 7.16
CA SER A 491 -12.51 -1.82 5.69
C SER A 491 -12.63 -3.25 5.13
N SER A 492 -12.04 -4.19 5.86
CA SER A 492 -12.13 -5.62 5.61
C SER A 492 -13.55 -6.23 5.69
N SER A 493 -14.60 -5.53 6.13
CA SER A 493 -15.90 -6.15 6.43
C SER A 493 -16.86 -6.27 5.25
N LEU A 494 -16.81 -5.34 4.29
CA LEU A 494 -17.80 -5.28 3.20
C LEU A 494 -17.47 -6.23 2.05
N TYR A 495 -16.18 -6.38 1.70
CA TYR A 495 -15.68 -7.27 0.64
C TYR A 495 -15.75 -8.79 0.99
N LEU A 496 -16.73 -9.22 1.81
CA LEU A 496 -16.78 -10.57 2.39
C LEU A 496 -18.11 -11.30 2.29
N CYS A 497 -19.21 -10.62 1.98
CA CYS A 497 -20.45 -11.29 1.68
C CYS A 497 -20.34 -11.93 0.28
N GLN A 498 -19.69 -13.10 0.21
CA GLN A 498 -19.68 -13.99 -0.98
C GLN A 498 -21.08 -14.45 -1.41
N ASN A 499 -22.13 -14.08 -0.67
CA ASN A 499 -23.51 -14.15 -1.11
C ASN A 499 -24.05 -12.71 -1.11
N SER A 500 -24.69 -12.31 -2.21
CA SER A 500 -25.53 -11.12 -2.38
C SER A 500 -25.96 -10.43 -1.07
N PHE A 501 -25.61 -9.15 -0.91
CA PHE A 501 -26.18 -8.31 0.14
C PHE A 501 -27.70 -8.20 -0.06
N GLU A 502 -28.49 -8.92 0.75
CA GLU A 502 -29.87 -8.51 0.96
C GLU A 502 -29.85 -7.10 1.60
N GLY A 503 -30.60 -6.15 1.04
CA GLY A 503 -30.61 -4.75 1.50
C GLY A 503 -30.88 -4.60 3.01
N TYR A 504 -31.45 -5.62 3.65
CA TYR A 504 -31.78 -5.64 5.06
C TYR A 504 -30.58 -5.69 6.01
N ASP A 505 -29.41 -6.19 5.57
CA ASP A 505 -28.21 -6.20 6.40
C ASP A 505 -27.49 -4.84 6.44
N ILE A 506 -27.76 -3.96 5.45
CA ILE A 506 -27.18 -2.62 5.29
C ILE A 506 -28.14 -1.47 5.70
N GLY A 507 -29.46 -1.66 5.60
CA GLY A 507 -30.45 -0.73 6.17
C GLY A 507 -31.88 -0.79 5.62
N ASN A 508 -32.12 -1.57 4.56
CA ASN A 508 -33.39 -1.82 3.86
C ASN A 508 -34.09 -0.63 3.17
N ASN A 509 -33.76 0.62 3.52
CA ASN A 509 -34.39 1.82 2.99
C ASN A 509 -33.46 2.71 2.14
N TRP A 510 -32.14 2.54 2.26
CA TRP A 510 -31.14 3.49 1.74
C TRP A 510 -31.24 3.77 0.24
N LEU A 511 -31.68 2.81 -0.57
CA LEU A 511 -31.82 2.97 -2.02
C LEU A 511 -32.89 4.02 -2.40
N ASP A 512 -33.89 4.23 -1.53
CA ASP A 512 -34.92 5.26 -1.70
C ASP A 512 -34.44 6.65 -1.22
N ASP A 513 -33.27 6.73 -0.57
CA ASP A 513 -32.69 7.94 0.08
C ASP A 513 -31.40 8.45 -0.63
N LEU A 514 -30.98 7.85 -1.75
CA LEU A 514 -29.80 8.26 -2.54
C LEU A 514 -30.13 9.42 -3.50
N PRO A 515 -29.15 10.29 -3.86
CA PRO A 515 -29.32 11.29 -4.92
C PRO A 515 -29.71 10.62 -6.24
N ASN A 516 -30.87 10.99 -6.77
CA ASN A 516 -31.49 10.38 -7.96
C ASN A 516 -31.59 11.43 -9.08
N ASP A 517 -30.46 12.07 -9.36
CA ASP A 517 -30.28 13.10 -10.37
C ASP A 517 -29.61 12.48 -11.62
N ASP A 518 -30.11 12.78 -12.82
CA ASP A 518 -29.68 12.19 -14.12
C ASP A 518 -28.19 12.45 -14.48
N ILE A 519 -27.49 13.24 -13.65
CA ILE A 519 -26.07 13.59 -13.76
C ILE A 519 -25.17 12.48 -13.20
N PHE A 520 -25.62 11.73 -12.19
CA PHE A 520 -24.86 10.59 -11.69
C PHE A 520 -24.96 9.39 -12.66
N PRO A 521 -23.91 8.56 -12.77
CA PRO A 521 -23.97 7.35 -13.59
C PRO A 521 -25.02 6.36 -13.09
N ASP A 522 -25.81 5.81 -14.01
CA ASP A 522 -26.92 4.86 -13.75
C ASP A 522 -26.49 3.59 -12.99
N PHE A 523 -25.20 3.28 -12.96
CA PHE A 523 -24.65 2.15 -12.20
C PHE A 523 -24.38 2.48 -10.72
N LEU A 524 -24.37 3.75 -10.30
CA LEU A 524 -24.34 4.16 -8.88
C LEU A 524 -25.70 3.90 -8.21
N SER A 525 -26.14 2.64 -8.31
CA SER A 525 -27.50 2.17 -8.07
C SER A 525 -27.61 1.25 -6.85
N THR A 526 -26.46 0.80 -6.33
CA THR A 526 -26.37 0.05 -5.07
C THR A 526 -25.51 0.79 -4.05
N ILE A 527 -25.64 0.38 -2.79
CA ILE A 527 -24.84 0.90 -1.68
C ILE A 527 -23.35 0.58 -1.87
N GLN A 528 -23.01 -0.48 -2.60
CA GLN A 528 -21.62 -0.84 -2.87
C GLN A 528 -20.96 0.19 -3.80
N ASP A 529 -21.65 0.62 -4.86
CA ASP A 529 -21.11 1.54 -5.86
C ASP A 529 -20.84 2.93 -5.25
N TRP A 530 -21.73 3.42 -4.39
CA TRP A 530 -21.52 4.66 -3.61
C TRP A 530 -20.39 4.53 -2.59
N ILE A 531 -20.16 3.33 -2.03
CA ILE A 531 -19.03 3.06 -1.12
C ILE A 531 -17.71 3.00 -1.91
N GLU A 532 -17.69 2.44 -3.12
CA GLU A 532 -16.50 2.38 -3.96
C GLU A 532 -16.15 3.75 -4.56
N TYR A 533 -17.14 4.58 -4.91
CA TYR A 533 -16.93 5.96 -5.35
C TYR A 533 -16.41 6.86 -4.21
N TYR A 534 -17.07 6.85 -3.04
CA TYR A 534 -16.75 7.82 -1.98
C TYR A 534 -15.81 7.31 -0.89
N HIS A 535 -15.59 6.00 -0.72
CA HIS A 535 -14.87 5.46 0.45
C HIS A 535 -13.58 4.67 0.13
N PRO A 536 -12.64 5.20 -0.69
CA PRO A 536 -11.42 4.49 -1.12
C PRO A 536 -10.50 4.01 0.03
N ARG A 537 -10.63 4.55 1.25
CA ARG A 537 -9.95 4.00 2.45
C ARG A 537 -10.37 2.57 2.82
N GLN A 538 -11.42 2.02 2.21
CA GLN A 538 -11.83 0.63 2.39
C GLN A 538 -11.17 -0.34 1.40
N LEU A 539 -10.53 0.16 0.34
CA LEU A 539 -9.98 -0.62 -0.78
C LEU A 539 -8.44 -0.72 -0.78
N ASP A 540 -7.79 -0.31 0.32
CA ASP A 540 -6.33 -0.36 0.46
C ASP A 540 -5.76 -1.77 0.24
N ASN A 541 -4.73 -1.85 -0.61
CA ASN A 541 -4.13 -3.12 -1.01
C ASN A 541 -3.36 -3.78 0.15
N VAL A 542 -2.74 -3.00 1.05
CA VAL A 542 -1.97 -3.56 2.17
C VAL A 542 -2.91 -4.17 3.22
N CYS A 543 -4.08 -3.57 3.43
CA CYS A 543 -5.19 -4.17 4.16
C CYS A 543 -5.69 -5.46 3.51
N HIS A 544 -5.73 -5.55 2.17
CA HIS A 544 -6.13 -6.77 1.46
C HIS A 544 -5.07 -7.89 1.61
N GLU A 545 -3.79 -7.56 1.41
CA GLU A 545 -2.64 -8.47 1.55
C GLU A 545 -2.55 -9.07 2.96
N ASP A 546 -2.53 -8.23 3.99
CA ASP A 546 -2.58 -8.65 5.40
C ASP A 546 -3.70 -9.64 5.64
N ARG A 547 -4.87 -9.33 5.09
CA ARG A 547 -6.10 -10.07 5.30
C ARG A 547 -6.11 -11.40 4.54
N GLY A 548 -5.40 -11.47 3.41
CA GLY A 548 -5.09 -12.70 2.68
C GLY A 548 -4.12 -13.60 3.45
N ILE A 549 -3.14 -13.02 4.16
CA ILE A 549 -2.19 -13.74 5.02
C ILE A 549 -2.90 -14.24 6.31
N TYR A 550 -3.42 -13.31 7.12
CA TYR A 550 -4.04 -13.57 8.43
C TYR A 550 -5.51 -14.00 8.30
N ASN A 551 -5.77 -14.94 7.38
CA ASN A 551 -7.12 -15.27 6.87
C ASN A 551 -7.95 -16.23 7.73
N ASN A 552 -7.37 -16.82 8.79
CA ASN A 552 -8.04 -17.82 9.63
C ASN A 552 -7.51 -17.82 11.09
N PRO A 553 -8.23 -18.45 12.04
CA PRO A 553 -7.88 -18.39 13.46
C PRO A 553 -6.50 -18.94 13.83
N GLN A 554 -5.96 -19.92 13.09
CA GLN A 554 -4.63 -20.49 13.38
C GLN A 554 -3.52 -19.49 13.05
N ILE A 555 -3.58 -18.87 11.87
CA ILE A 555 -2.56 -17.89 11.46
C ILE A 555 -2.66 -16.63 12.33
N VAL A 556 -3.88 -16.13 12.57
CA VAL A 556 -4.12 -15.01 13.50
C VAL A 556 -3.56 -15.31 14.88
N TYR A 557 -3.80 -16.49 15.44
CA TYR A 557 -3.30 -16.85 16.78
C TYR A 557 -1.77 -16.89 16.83
N ASN A 558 -1.14 -17.51 15.83
CA ASN A 558 0.31 -17.68 15.77
C ASN A 558 1.04 -16.33 15.62
N GLU A 559 0.58 -15.46 14.72
CA GLU A 559 1.14 -14.11 14.54
C GLU A 559 1.01 -13.26 15.81
N LEU A 560 -0.16 -13.29 16.46
CA LEU A 560 -0.38 -12.59 17.73
C LEU A 560 0.58 -13.09 18.83
N LYS A 561 0.78 -14.41 18.92
CA LYS A 561 1.74 -15.01 19.86
C LYS A 561 3.18 -14.57 19.52
N GLN A 562 3.56 -14.55 18.25
CA GLN A 562 4.89 -14.12 17.80
C GLN A 562 5.15 -12.64 18.09
N ARG A 563 4.21 -11.74 17.76
CA ARG A 563 4.32 -10.29 18.05
C ARG A 563 4.32 -9.98 19.54
N MET A 564 3.57 -10.72 20.36
CA MET A 564 3.61 -10.56 21.82
C MET A 564 4.87 -11.17 22.45
N ASN A 565 5.52 -12.15 21.81
CA ASN A 565 6.80 -12.70 22.25
C ASN A 565 7.98 -11.74 21.99
N SER A 566 8.01 -11.08 20.82
CA SER A 566 9.15 -10.23 20.40
C SER A 566 9.26 -8.90 21.14
N GLY A 567 8.26 -8.52 21.94
CA GLY A 567 8.17 -7.23 22.63
C GLY A 567 7.65 -6.08 21.75
N ASN A 568 7.91 -6.15 20.44
CA ASN A 568 7.59 -5.09 19.46
C ASN A 568 6.13 -5.11 18.97
N GLY A 569 5.29 -6.05 19.45
CA GLY A 569 3.87 -6.17 19.07
C GLY A 569 2.95 -4.99 19.43
N TRP A 570 3.51 -3.87 19.86
CA TRP A 570 2.82 -2.61 20.15
C TRP A 570 3.29 -1.43 19.30
N ASP A 571 4.39 -1.58 18.54
CA ASP A 571 4.85 -0.58 17.57
C ASP A 571 3.92 -0.61 16.32
N ASP A 572 3.50 -1.81 15.94
CA ASP A 572 2.43 -2.08 14.96
C ASP A 572 1.53 -3.21 15.49
N PRO A 573 0.51 -2.90 16.31
CA PRO A 573 -0.39 -3.89 16.88
C PRO A 573 -1.36 -4.41 15.81
N MET A 574 -1.71 -5.69 15.88
CA MET A 574 -2.78 -6.22 15.04
C MET A 574 -4.17 -5.84 15.57
N VAL A 575 -5.15 -5.88 14.67
CA VAL A 575 -6.57 -5.76 15.00
C VAL A 575 -7.29 -7.00 14.47
N ILE A 576 -8.11 -7.64 15.31
CA ILE A 576 -8.87 -8.85 14.96
C ILE A 576 -10.27 -8.46 14.50
N ASP A 577 -10.69 -9.01 13.37
CA ASP A 577 -12.05 -8.98 12.84
C ASP A 577 -12.73 -10.35 13.10
N ILE A 578 -13.90 -10.33 13.75
CA ILE A 578 -14.65 -11.53 14.16
C ILE A 578 -16.09 -11.47 13.65
N TRP A 579 -16.58 -12.59 13.10
CA TRP A 579 -17.92 -12.67 12.52
C TRP A 579 -18.76 -13.79 13.11
N TRP A 580 -20.07 -13.57 13.11
CA TRP A 580 -21.04 -14.60 13.43
C TRP A 580 -22.34 -14.41 12.66
N SER A 581 -23.07 -15.51 12.49
CA SER A 581 -24.44 -15.49 11.95
C SER A 581 -25.43 -16.08 12.93
N TRP A 582 -26.69 -15.66 12.84
CA TRP A 582 -27.81 -16.23 13.57
C TRP A 582 -29.08 -16.25 12.70
N TYR A 583 -30.06 -17.08 13.07
CA TYR A 583 -31.35 -17.13 12.40
C TYR A 583 -32.36 -16.25 13.14
N ASP A 584 -32.87 -15.21 12.49
CA ASP A 584 -33.89 -14.32 13.04
C ASP A 584 -35.27 -14.97 12.91
N THR A 585 -35.70 -15.65 13.97
CA THR A 585 -36.96 -16.41 13.99
C THR A 585 -38.22 -15.55 13.84
N ASN A 586 -38.13 -14.22 13.97
CA ASN A 586 -39.27 -13.32 13.78
C ASN A 586 -39.46 -12.98 12.30
N ASN A 587 -38.36 -12.72 11.59
CA ASN A 587 -38.34 -12.32 10.18
C ASN A 587 -38.07 -13.49 9.21
N GLN A 588 -37.73 -14.68 9.74
CA GLN A 588 -37.44 -15.93 9.02
C GLN A 588 -36.20 -15.91 8.10
N VAL A 589 -35.33 -14.92 8.27
CA VAL A 589 -34.06 -14.75 7.54
C VAL A 589 -32.85 -15.16 8.39
N TRP A 590 -31.75 -15.51 7.72
CA TRP A 590 -30.44 -15.50 8.35
C TRP A 590 -29.95 -14.05 8.49
N ARG A 591 -29.02 -13.84 9.43
CA ARG A 591 -28.39 -12.56 9.73
C ARG A 591 -26.92 -12.79 9.98
N SER A 592 -26.10 -11.79 9.68
CA SER A 592 -24.69 -11.76 10.06
C SER A 592 -24.35 -10.48 10.83
N ALA A 593 -23.28 -10.52 11.61
CA ALA A 593 -22.64 -9.34 12.16
C ALA A 593 -21.12 -9.59 12.31
N GLY A 594 -20.34 -8.57 12.00
CA GLY A 594 -18.92 -8.48 12.33
C GLY A 594 -18.70 -7.56 13.53
N HIS A 595 -17.56 -7.73 14.20
CA HIS A 595 -17.05 -6.76 15.19
C HIS A 595 -15.52 -6.77 15.21
N THR A 596 -14.93 -5.63 15.55
CA THR A 596 -13.49 -5.40 15.44
C THR A 596 -12.89 -5.07 16.81
N VAL A 597 -11.77 -5.72 17.15
CA VAL A 597 -11.20 -5.71 18.50
C VAL A 597 -9.68 -5.67 18.49
N THR A 598 -9.08 -4.90 19.40
CA THR A 598 -7.62 -4.92 19.62
C THR A 598 -7.29 -5.94 20.73
N PRO A 599 -6.49 -6.99 20.46
CA PRO A 599 -6.07 -7.94 21.47
C PRO A 599 -5.10 -7.29 22.46
N THR A 600 -5.25 -7.58 23.75
CA THR A 600 -4.45 -7.01 24.85
C THR A 600 -3.45 -8.00 25.45
N ARG A 601 -3.76 -9.30 25.41
CA ARG A 601 -3.13 -10.31 26.28
C ARG A 601 -3.42 -11.74 25.79
N ILE A 602 -2.54 -12.70 26.06
CA ILE A 602 -2.78 -14.13 25.77
C ILE A 602 -2.49 -14.99 27.00
N VAL A 603 -3.40 -15.91 27.32
CA VAL A 603 -3.22 -16.94 28.36
C VAL A 603 -3.58 -18.31 27.77
N GLU A 604 -2.56 -19.15 27.56
CA GLU A 604 -2.77 -20.55 27.20
C GLU A 604 -3.15 -21.39 28.42
N SER A 605 -3.96 -22.42 28.19
CA SER A 605 -4.22 -23.48 29.16
C SER A 605 -2.96 -24.33 29.39
N ALA A 606 -2.79 -24.84 30.61
CA ALA A 606 -1.59 -25.58 31.02
C ALA A 606 -1.44 -26.99 30.38
N ASP A 607 -2.33 -27.34 29.44
CA ASP A 607 -2.27 -28.52 28.58
C ASP A 607 -2.19 -28.15 27.09
N HIS A 608 -2.04 -26.86 26.77
CA HIS A 608 -2.04 -26.25 25.43
C HIS A 608 -3.23 -26.66 24.55
N SER A 609 -4.37 -27.04 25.15
CA SER A 609 -5.60 -27.38 24.41
C SER A 609 -6.39 -26.14 23.95
N SER A 610 -6.18 -25.01 24.60
CA SER A 610 -6.93 -23.76 24.39
C SER A 610 -6.15 -22.52 24.82
N ALA A 611 -6.52 -21.37 24.29
CA ALA A 611 -5.99 -20.06 24.68
C ALA A 611 -7.10 -19.02 24.86
N THR A 612 -7.04 -18.24 25.93
CA THR A 612 -7.84 -17.01 26.06
C THR A 612 -7.02 -15.84 25.56
N VAL A 613 -7.38 -15.31 24.40
CA VAL A 613 -6.94 -14.01 23.92
C VAL A 613 -7.87 -12.96 24.53
N PHE A 614 -7.33 -12.10 25.38
CA PHE A 614 -8.07 -10.98 25.93
C PHE A 614 -8.04 -9.82 24.95
N ILE A 615 -9.11 -9.05 24.91
CA ILE A 615 -9.38 -8.03 23.89
C ILE A 615 -10.00 -6.76 24.49
N TYR A 616 -9.71 -5.63 23.88
CA TYR A 616 -10.43 -4.37 24.08
C TYR A 616 -11.58 -4.26 23.07
N ASP A 617 -12.75 -3.81 23.53
CA ASP A 617 -13.86 -3.43 22.65
C ASP A 617 -13.69 -1.96 22.25
N ASN A 618 -13.07 -1.75 21.09
CA ASN A 618 -12.68 -0.45 20.57
C ASN A 618 -13.87 0.53 20.44
N SER A 619 -15.09 -0.01 20.33
CA SER A 619 -16.35 0.74 20.24
C SER A 619 -16.90 1.23 21.59
N LYS A 620 -16.16 1.08 22.70
CA LYS A 620 -16.61 1.40 24.06
C LYS A 620 -15.59 2.22 24.84
N SER A 621 -16.07 3.30 25.45
CA SER A 621 -15.31 4.14 26.41
C SER A 621 -15.08 3.47 27.79
N THR A 622 -15.37 2.17 27.92
CA THR A 622 -15.27 1.41 29.17
C THR A 622 -14.04 0.51 29.17
N THR A 623 -13.28 0.52 30.26
CA THR A 623 -12.09 -0.33 30.49
C THR A 623 -12.42 -1.80 30.77
N GLN A 624 -13.43 -2.37 30.09
CA GLN A 624 -13.85 -3.75 30.27
C GLN A 624 -13.16 -4.64 29.24
N GLU A 625 -12.07 -5.26 29.67
CA GLU A 625 -11.41 -6.34 28.92
C GLU A 625 -12.43 -7.49 28.68
N ARG A 626 -12.50 -7.96 27.43
CA ARG A 626 -13.36 -9.08 26.98
C ARG A 626 -12.48 -10.27 26.61
N GLU A 627 -13.08 -11.44 26.40
CA GLU A 627 -12.37 -12.72 26.24
C GLU A 627 -12.77 -13.43 24.93
N LEU A 628 -11.79 -13.77 24.10
CA LEU A 628 -11.92 -14.73 22.99
C LEU A 628 -11.22 -16.03 23.38
N ILE A 629 -11.95 -17.14 23.38
CA ILE A 629 -11.39 -18.47 23.65
C ILE A 629 -11.16 -19.18 22.32
N PHE A 630 -9.90 -19.41 21.99
CA PHE A 630 -9.42 -20.22 20.88
C PHE A 630 -9.25 -21.66 21.37
N ASP A 631 -9.83 -22.64 20.67
CA ASP A 631 -9.51 -24.06 20.84
C ASP A 631 -8.32 -24.40 19.94
N LEU A 632 -7.17 -24.75 20.51
CA LEU A 632 -5.93 -24.98 19.75
C LEU A 632 -5.89 -26.36 19.07
N SER A 633 -6.90 -27.22 19.31
CA SER A 633 -7.00 -28.55 18.68
C SER A 633 -7.82 -28.55 17.38
N ASN A 634 -8.66 -27.55 17.19
CA ASN A 634 -9.61 -27.47 16.06
C ASN A 634 -9.91 -26.05 15.57
N TRP A 635 -9.26 -25.04 16.14
CA TRP A 635 -9.29 -23.63 15.76
C TRP A 635 -10.66 -22.94 15.81
N ASN A 636 -11.65 -23.53 16.49
CA ASN A 636 -12.89 -22.84 16.82
C ASN A 636 -12.60 -21.71 17.83
N VAL A 637 -13.10 -20.51 17.53
CA VAL A 637 -13.01 -19.34 18.42
C VAL A 637 -14.40 -18.95 18.89
N ARG A 638 -14.56 -18.61 20.16
CA ARG A 638 -15.84 -18.16 20.74
C ARG A 638 -15.65 -17.07 21.78
N ASP A 639 -16.68 -16.25 21.98
CA ASP A 639 -16.70 -15.27 23.05
C ASP A 639 -16.79 -15.97 24.42
N GLY A 640 -15.74 -15.83 25.24
CA GLY A 640 -15.65 -16.34 26.60
C GLY A 640 -16.25 -15.42 27.66
N SER A 641 -16.56 -14.17 27.30
CA SER A 641 -16.92 -13.10 28.23
C SER A 641 -18.20 -13.41 29.01
N SER A 642 -18.30 -12.84 30.21
CA SER A 642 -19.49 -12.99 31.09
C SER A 642 -20.81 -12.47 30.50
N ASN A 643 -20.75 -11.67 29.43
CA ASN A 643 -21.89 -11.27 28.61
C ASN A 643 -21.47 -11.31 27.12
N PRO A 644 -21.57 -12.47 26.45
CA PRO A 644 -20.97 -12.71 25.14
C PRO A 644 -21.84 -12.24 23.95
N TRP A 645 -21.22 -11.77 22.87
CA TRP A 645 -21.90 -11.15 21.71
C TRP A 645 -22.92 -12.09 21.04
N ASN A 646 -22.50 -13.30 20.64
CA ASN A 646 -23.39 -14.32 20.08
C ASN A 646 -23.70 -15.45 21.10
N GLY A 647 -24.01 -15.10 22.34
CA GLY A 647 -24.40 -16.09 23.38
C GLY A 647 -23.31 -17.09 23.77
N GLY A 648 -22.06 -16.89 23.34
CA GLY A 648 -20.93 -17.80 23.55
C GLY A 648 -20.78 -18.89 22.48
N ASN A 649 -21.52 -18.77 21.36
CA ASN A 649 -21.34 -19.60 20.17
C ASN A 649 -19.99 -19.34 19.48
N VAL A 650 -19.60 -20.26 18.60
CA VAL A 650 -18.40 -20.15 17.76
C VAL A 650 -18.60 -19.06 16.69
N PHE A 651 -17.55 -18.27 16.44
CA PHE A 651 -17.48 -17.32 15.32
C PHE A 651 -17.26 -18.07 14.00
N ASN A 652 -17.99 -17.68 12.95
CA ASN A 652 -17.87 -18.31 11.63
C ASN A 652 -16.63 -17.83 10.84
N ARG A 653 -16.05 -16.69 11.24
CA ARG A 653 -14.78 -16.17 10.71
C ARG A 653 -13.99 -15.47 11.82
N VAL A 654 -12.67 -15.61 11.77
CA VAL A 654 -11.72 -14.76 12.49
C VAL A 654 -10.59 -14.43 11.52
N THR A 655 -10.35 -13.15 11.28
CA THR A 655 -9.21 -12.63 10.50
C THR A 655 -8.52 -11.51 11.25
N ALA A 656 -7.34 -11.07 10.81
CA ALA A 656 -6.68 -9.89 11.36
C ALA A 656 -6.01 -9.05 10.27
N VAL A 657 -5.63 -7.82 10.64
CA VAL A 657 -4.79 -6.90 9.86
C VAL A 657 -3.85 -6.15 10.81
N ARG A 658 -2.79 -5.53 10.29
CA ARG A 658 -1.94 -4.58 11.04
C ARG A 658 -2.67 -3.25 11.25
N LEU A 659 -2.38 -2.56 12.35
CA LEU A 659 -2.87 -1.19 12.57
C LEU A 659 -2.31 -0.24 11.52
N SER A 660 -1.01 -0.35 11.20
CA SER A 660 -0.36 0.48 10.18
C SER A 660 -1.05 0.40 8.82
N SER A 661 -1.52 -0.77 8.39
CA SER A 661 -2.33 -0.95 7.17
C SER A 661 -3.64 -0.16 7.22
N ILE A 662 -4.34 -0.14 8.36
CA ILE A 662 -5.59 0.65 8.53
C ILE A 662 -5.29 2.17 8.54
N GLN A 663 -4.05 2.58 8.80
CA GLN A 663 -3.64 3.98 8.94
C GLN A 663 -3.04 4.59 7.65
N GLN A 664 -3.10 3.90 6.51
CA GLN A 664 -2.65 4.44 5.22
C GLN A 664 -3.72 5.35 4.58
N GLU A 665 -3.27 6.26 3.71
CA GLU A 665 -4.15 7.17 2.98
C GLU A 665 -4.78 6.50 1.75
N PRO A 666 -6.02 6.86 1.39
CA PRO A 666 -6.81 6.14 0.39
C PRO A 666 -6.15 6.13 -0.97
N GLN A 667 -6.28 5.00 -1.68
CA GLN A 667 -5.95 4.92 -3.09
C GLN A 667 -7.26 4.67 -3.86
N MET A 668 -7.73 5.66 -4.61
CA MET A 668 -8.78 5.49 -5.62
C MET A 668 -8.31 4.46 -6.66
N ARG A 669 -9.21 3.57 -7.09
CA ARG A 669 -8.93 2.55 -8.11
C ARG A 669 -9.50 2.95 -9.47
N ASN A 670 -8.80 2.57 -10.53
CA ASN A 670 -9.13 2.96 -11.90
C ASN A 670 -10.09 1.94 -12.55
N TYR A 671 -11.31 1.86 -12.01
CA TYR A 671 -12.35 0.99 -12.56
C TYR A 671 -13.00 1.60 -13.82
N GLU A 672 -13.35 0.72 -14.75
CA GLU A 672 -14.06 1.05 -15.99
C GLU A 672 -15.17 0.01 -16.19
N THR A 673 -16.38 0.43 -16.58
CA THR A 673 -17.57 -0.43 -16.61
C THR A 673 -18.53 -0.08 -17.76
N ILE A 674 -19.26 -1.07 -18.28
CA ILE A 674 -20.38 -0.86 -19.19
C ILE A 674 -21.69 -1.27 -18.50
N THR A 675 -22.58 -0.28 -18.35
CA THR A 675 -23.71 -0.28 -17.41
C THR A 675 -24.99 -0.85 -18.00
N SER A 676 -25.06 -0.93 -19.33
CA SER A 676 -26.13 -1.50 -20.11
C SER A 676 -25.72 -2.86 -20.73
N PRO A 677 -26.64 -3.81 -20.93
CA PRO A 677 -26.32 -5.15 -21.46
C PRO A 677 -26.05 -5.18 -22.98
N THR A 678 -25.88 -4.00 -23.58
CA THR A 678 -26.00 -3.70 -25.02
C THR A 678 -24.65 -3.57 -25.73
N GLY A 679 -23.55 -3.74 -24.98
CA GLY A 679 -22.20 -3.89 -25.51
C GLY A 679 -21.28 -4.61 -24.53
N HIS A 680 -20.05 -4.87 -24.99
CA HIS A 680 -18.91 -5.31 -24.16
C HIS A 680 -17.79 -4.28 -24.26
N LEU A 681 -16.96 -4.18 -23.21
CA LEU A 681 -15.69 -3.46 -23.30
C LEU A 681 -14.58 -4.43 -23.74
N PHE A 682 -13.75 -3.96 -24.67
CA PHE A 682 -12.62 -4.70 -25.19
C PHE A 682 -11.38 -3.80 -25.20
N TYR A 683 -10.31 -4.29 -24.58
CA TYR A 683 -9.06 -3.56 -24.40
C TYR A 683 -7.94 -4.22 -25.20
N THR A 684 -7.06 -3.40 -25.78
CA THR A 684 -5.82 -3.86 -26.43
C THR A 684 -4.63 -3.03 -25.93
N ASP A 685 -3.53 -3.71 -25.56
CA ASP A 685 -2.28 -3.05 -25.16
C ASP A 685 -1.37 -2.71 -26.37
N GLY A 686 -0.28 -1.97 -26.13
CA GLY A 686 0.70 -1.62 -27.16
C GLY A 686 1.47 -2.81 -27.78
N SER A 687 1.29 -4.03 -27.26
CA SER A 687 1.87 -5.28 -27.76
C SER A 687 0.88 -6.10 -28.61
N GLY A 688 -0.42 -5.81 -28.50
CA GLY A 688 -1.52 -6.56 -29.11
C GLY A 688 -2.13 -7.65 -28.21
N ASN A 689 -1.84 -7.64 -26.90
CA ASN A 689 -2.53 -8.45 -25.90
C ASN A 689 -3.91 -7.85 -25.61
N ASN A 690 -4.90 -8.67 -25.23
CA ASN A 690 -6.30 -8.24 -25.17
C ASN A 690 -7.01 -8.64 -23.88
N LEU A 691 -7.95 -7.82 -23.42
CA LEU A 691 -8.81 -8.09 -22.26
C LEU A 691 -10.26 -7.74 -22.60
N GLY A 692 -11.20 -8.61 -22.28
CA GLY A 692 -12.64 -8.39 -22.51
C GLY A 692 -13.27 -9.47 -23.40
N TYR A 693 -14.52 -9.23 -23.85
CA TYR A 693 -15.21 -10.16 -24.75
C TYR A 693 -14.99 -9.80 -26.22
N TYR A 694 -14.59 -10.79 -27.02
CA TYR A 694 -14.42 -10.66 -28.46
C TYR A 694 -15.03 -11.84 -29.20
N ASN A 695 -15.96 -11.57 -30.13
CA ASN A 695 -16.76 -12.60 -30.81
C ASN A 695 -17.49 -13.59 -29.87
N GLY A 696 -17.78 -13.19 -28.63
CA GLY A 696 -18.45 -14.02 -27.62
C GLY A 696 -17.54 -14.96 -26.82
N GLU A 697 -16.22 -14.91 -27.00
CA GLU A 697 -15.24 -15.54 -26.10
C GLU A 697 -14.53 -14.46 -25.27
N PHE A 698 -14.26 -14.75 -23.99
CA PHE A 698 -13.56 -13.84 -23.08
C PHE A 698 -12.04 -14.07 -23.14
N VAL A 699 -11.26 -12.99 -23.21
CA VAL A 699 -9.79 -12.99 -23.18
C VAL A 699 -9.27 -12.08 -22.07
N SER A 700 -8.06 -12.35 -21.56
CA SER A 700 -7.49 -11.66 -20.39
C SER A 700 -5.96 -11.72 -20.41
N ASP A 701 -5.37 -11.33 -21.54
CA ASP A 701 -3.94 -11.46 -21.82
C ASP A 701 -3.12 -10.22 -21.38
N ILE A 702 -3.78 -9.14 -20.94
CA ILE A 702 -3.12 -7.88 -20.52
C ILE A 702 -2.69 -7.99 -19.06
N GLN A 703 -1.37 -8.02 -18.80
CA GLN A 703 -0.84 -8.06 -17.44
C GLN A 703 -1.12 -6.73 -16.71
N GLY A 704 -1.73 -6.81 -15.52
CA GLY A 704 -2.06 -5.65 -14.70
C GLY A 704 -3.44 -5.05 -14.94
N ALA A 705 -4.23 -5.61 -15.86
CA ALA A 705 -5.66 -5.33 -16.01
C ALA A 705 -6.46 -6.63 -15.90
N TYR A 706 -7.67 -6.58 -15.33
CA TYR A 706 -8.51 -7.77 -15.12
C TYR A 706 -10.00 -7.41 -15.04
N LYS A 707 -10.87 -8.37 -15.37
CA LYS A 707 -12.32 -8.24 -15.13
C LYS A 707 -12.61 -8.39 -13.63
N VAL A 708 -13.43 -7.52 -13.08
CA VAL A 708 -13.85 -7.57 -11.68
C VAL A 708 -15.02 -8.56 -11.53
N GLU A 709 -14.79 -9.68 -10.85
CA GLU A 709 -15.86 -10.64 -10.51
C GLU A 709 -16.66 -10.16 -9.29
N ILE A 710 -17.76 -9.44 -9.55
CA ILE A 710 -18.72 -9.03 -8.50
C ILE A 710 -19.59 -10.24 -8.10
N THR A 711 -19.66 -10.55 -6.80
CA THR A 711 -20.31 -11.78 -6.31
C THR A 711 -21.85 -11.68 -6.28
N GLY A 712 -22.47 -12.00 -7.41
CA GLY A 712 -23.93 -12.11 -7.58
C GLY A 712 -24.33 -13.18 -8.60
N ALA A 713 -25.52 -13.05 -9.20
CA ALA A 713 -25.79 -13.75 -10.46
C ALA A 713 -25.18 -12.95 -11.63
N GLU A 714 -24.57 -13.63 -12.60
CA GLU A 714 -23.87 -13.01 -13.75
C GLU A 714 -24.76 -12.07 -14.60
N SER A 715 -26.08 -12.12 -14.43
CA SER A 715 -27.07 -11.29 -15.13
C SER A 715 -27.58 -10.09 -14.33
N GLU A 716 -27.00 -9.79 -13.17
CA GLU A 716 -27.48 -8.75 -12.23
C GLU A 716 -26.50 -7.58 -12.06
N PHE A 717 -25.31 -7.63 -12.69
CA PHE A 717 -24.25 -6.63 -12.53
C PHE A 717 -23.68 -6.17 -13.88
N PRO A 718 -23.22 -4.90 -13.97
CA PRO A 718 -22.57 -4.38 -15.17
C PRO A 718 -21.20 -5.05 -15.40
N GLU A 719 -20.70 -4.97 -16.63
CA GLU A 719 -19.41 -5.56 -16.98
C GLU A 719 -18.28 -4.60 -16.62
N THR A 720 -17.54 -4.92 -15.55
CA THR A 720 -16.53 -4.04 -14.93
C THR A 720 -15.12 -4.61 -15.02
N TYR A 721 -14.13 -3.73 -15.21
CA TYR A 721 -12.70 -4.01 -15.26
C TYR A 721 -11.93 -3.07 -14.34
N ASP A 722 -10.81 -3.56 -13.79
CA ASP A 722 -9.74 -2.74 -13.23
C ASP A 722 -8.61 -2.74 -14.25
N ILE A 723 -8.17 -1.55 -14.70
CA ILE A 723 -7.05 -1.41 -15.64
C ILE A 723 -5.82 -0.75 -15.00
N GLY A 724 -5.87 -0.43 -13.71
CA GLY A 724 -4.82 0.33 -13.02
C GLY A 724 -4.44 1.62 -13.77
N ASN A 725 -3.14 1.94 -13.79
CA ASN A 725 -2.60 3.10 -14.50
C ASN A 725 -2.14 2.78 -15.94
N LEU A 726 -2.75 1.78 -16.59
CA LEU A 726 -2.39 1.40 -17.96
C LEU A 726 -3.05 2.30 -19.00
N ASP A 727 -2.27 2.73 -19.99
CA ASP A 727 -2.77 3.41 -21.19
C ASP A 727 -3.15 2.35 -22.24
N LEU A 728 -4.43 2.00 -22.27
CA LEU A 728 -4.98 0.95 -23.12
C LEU A 728 -5.89 1.54 -24.21
N ARG A 729 -5.81 0.98 -25.42
CA ARG A 729 -6.81 1.19 -26.45
C ARG A 729 -8.10 0.49 -26.01
N ARG A 730 -9.24 1.19 -26.07
CA ARG A 730 -10.53 0.70 -25.59
C ARG A 730 -11.54 0.72 -26.72
N GLU A 731 -12.32 -0.34 -26.83
CA GLU A 731 -13.34 -0.53 -27.84
C GLU A 731 -14.65 -0.97 -27.19
N ILE A 732 -15.76 -0.49 -27.75
CA ILE A 732 -17.11 -0.79 -27.33
C ILE A 732 -17.70 -1.68 -28.43
N ILE A 733 -17.89 -2.95 -28.10
CA ILE A 733 -18.36 -3.97 -29.04
C ILE A 733 -19.86 -4.14 -28.86
N GLY A 734 -20.66 -3.68 -29.81
CA GLY A 734 -22.13 -3.71 -29.72
C GLY A 734 -22.71 -5.13 -29.74
N THR A 735 -23.65 -5.42 -28.82
CA THR A 735 -24.33 -6.73 -28.74
C THR A 735 -25.77 -6.69 -29.27
N GLU A 736 -26.48 -5.58 -29.09
CA GLU A 736 -27.84 -5.34 -29.59
C GLU A 736 -28.00 -3.88 -30.08
N ASP A 737 -29.04 -3.59 -30.86
CA ASP A 737 -29.30 -2.27 -31.48
C ASP A 737 -29.88 -1.23 -30.46
N GLU A 738 -29.14 -0.92 -29.39
CA GLU A 738 -29.52 0.01 -28.33
C GLU A 738 -28.34 0.92 -27.90
N VAL A 739 -28.47 1.66 -26.80
CA VAL A 739 -27.41 2.53 -26.26
C VAL A 739 -26.50 1.72 -25.33
N ALA A 740 -25.20 1.75 -25.60
CA ALA A 740 -24.11 1.30 -24.74
C ALA A 740 -23.67 2.46 -23.82
N SER A 741 -23.87 2.31 -22.51
CA SER A 741 -23.48 3.31 -21.51
C SER A 741 -22.21 2.88 -20.79
N VAL A 742 -21.10 3.55 -21.06
CA VAL A 742 -19.79 3.29 -20.45
C VAL A 742 -19.52 4.32 -19.35
N SER A 743 -18.89 3.89 -18.25
CA SER A 743 -18.44 4.76 -17.17
C SER A 743 -17.02 4.42 -16.74
N ILE A 744 -16.19 5.44 -16.57
CA ILE A 744 -14.76 5.32 -16.30
C ILE A 744 -14.43 6.21 -15.10
N MET A 745 -13.92 5.59 -14.04
CA MET A 745 -13.49 6.26 -12.81
C MET A 745 -11.97 6.39 -12.78
N LYS A 746 -11.49 7.55 -12.34
CA LYS A 746 -10.08 7.92 -12.15
C LYS A 746 -9.96 8.74 -10.85
N PRO A 747 -8.76 8.93 -10.26
CA PRO A 747 -8.62 9.46 -8.90
C PRO A 747 -9.06 10.92 -8.70
N SER A 748 -9.32 11.66 -9.77
CA SER A 748 -9.83 13.04 -9.74
C SER A 748 -10.71 13.36 -10.96
N ALA A 749 -11.33 12.33 -11.56
CA ALA A 749 -12.17 12.50 -12.74
C ALA A 749 -13.17 11.34 -12.91
N LEU A 750 -14.37 11.68 -13.38
CA LEU A 750 -15.42 10.74 -13.78
C LEU A 750 -15.77 11.00 -15.25
N ILE A 751 -15.82 9.95 -16.05
CA ILE A 751 -16.21 10.01 -17.46
C ILE A 751 -17.40 9.08 -17.68
N LYS A 752 -18.45 9.57 -18.34
CA LYS A 752 -19.59 8.76 -18.81
C LYS A 752 -19.76 8.94 -20.31
N ALA A 753 -20.01 7.86 -21.05
CA ALA A 753 -20.19 7.87 -22.49
C ALA A 753 -21.39 7.00 -22.89
N ASP A 754 -22.48 7.63 -23.33
CA ASP A 754 -23.69 6.93 -23.81
C ASP A 754 -23.69 6.93 -25.35
N ILE A 755 -23.51 5.77 -25.97
CA ILE A 755 -23.20 5.62 -27.40
C ILE A 755 -24.18 4.63 -28.04
N SER A 756 -24.79 4.96 -29.18
CA SER A 756 -25.66 4.03 -29.92
C SER A 756 -24.85 2.93 -30.61
N ALA A 757 -24.74 1.77 -29.96
CA ALA A 757 -24.18 0.57 -30.54
C ALA A 757 -25.17 -0.11 -31.51
N SER A 758 -24.67 -1.06 -32.30
CA SER A 758 -25.49 -1.98 -33.11
C SER A 758 -24.89 -3.37 -33.04
N GLU A 759 -25.65 -4.43 -33.37
CA GLU A 759 -25.14 -5.82 -33.30
C GLU A 759 -23.85 -5.99 -34.13
N GLY A 760 -22.69 -6.04 -33.45
CA GLY A 760 -21.36 -6.15 -34.05
C GLY A 760 -20.67 -4.84 -34.46
N SER A 761 -21.12 -3.65 -34.00
CA SER A 761 -20.34 -2.40 -34.16
C SER A 761 -19.10 -2.39 -33.25
N GLN A 762 -18.08 -1.60 -33.63
CA GLN A 762 -16.78 -1.55 -32.93
C GLN A 762 -16.28 -0.10 -32.86
N ASP A 763 -16.78 0.66 -31.88
CA ASP A 763 -16.43 2.08 -31.67
C ASP A 763 -15.27 2.21 -30.65
N GLU A 764 -14.35 3.17 -30.84
CA GLU A 764 -13.13 3.31 -30.02
C GLU A 764 -13.20 4.52 -29.09
N LEU A 765 -12.88 4.32 -27.79
CA LEU A 765 -12.96 5.37 -26.75
C LEU A 765 -11.59 5.61 -26.11
N TYR A 766 -11.02 6.79 -26.32
CA TYR A 766 -9.74 7.20 -25.75
C TYR A 766 -9.94 8.05 -24.49
N VAL A 767 -9.38 7.58 -23.37
CA VAL A 767 -9.30 8.31 -22.09
C VAL A 767 -7.88 8.17 -21.53
N PRO A 768 -7.15 9.27 -21.26
CA PRO A 768 -5.80 9.22 -20.68
C PRO A 768 -5.84 8.76 -19.22
N VAL A 769 -4.69 8.33 -18.70
CA VAL A 769 -4.55 7.79 -17.34
C VAL A 769 -4.97 8.77 -16.23
N ASP A 770 -4.87 10.09 -16.49
CA ASP A 770 -5.29 11.15 -15.56
C ASP A 770 -6.77 11.57 -15.69
N GLY A 771 -7.52 11.00 -16.64
CA GLY A 771 -8.91 11.36 -16.89
C GLY A 771 -9.11 12.82 -17.34
N SER A 772 -8.11 13.47 -17.95
CA SER A 772 -8.20 14.88 -18.39
C SER A 772 -9.04 15.12 -19.66
N SER A 773 -9.43 14.06 -20.37
CA SER A 773 -10.22 14.13 -21.61
C SER A 773 -10.95 12.82 -21.92
N VAL A 774 -11.92 12.89 -22.83
CA VAL A 774 -12.51 11.72 -23.51
C VAL A 774 -12.66 12.02 -25.00
N GLU A 775 -12.25 11.09 -25.88
CA GLU A 775 -12.52 11.16 -27.32
C GLU A 775 -13.13 9.85 -27.82
N LEU A 776 -14.26 9.95 -28.52
CA LEU A 776 -14.86 8.85 -29.26
C LEU A 776 -14.41 8.90 -30.72
N ILE A 777 -14.08 7.74 -31.28
CA ILE A 777 -13.87 7.48 -32.71
C ILE A 777 -14.96 6.52 -33.17
N SER A 778 -15.86 6.99 -34.04
CA SER A 778 -16.96 6.20 -34.60
C SER A 778 -16.40 5.11 -35.51
N GLY A 779 -16.59 3.84 -35.17
CA GLY A 779 -16.13 2.71 -35.99
C GLY A 779 -17.07 2.41 -37.16
N ASP A 780 -18.37 2.45 -36.86
CA ASP A 780 -19.48 2.30 -37.80
C ASP A 780 -20.32 3.59 -37.86
N SER A 781 -21.56 3.53 -38.37
CA SER A 781 -22.48 4.67 -38.45
C SER A 781 -23.25 4.88 -37.14
N THR A 782 -22.62 5.51 -36.15
CA THR A 782 -23.11 5.60 -34.76
C THR A 782 -24.22 6.65 -34.58
N GLY A 783 -25.38 6.22 -34.07
CA GLY A 783 -26.64 6.98 -34.13
C GLY A 783 -26.72 8.21 -33.22
N PHE A 784 -26.34 8.05 -31.96
CA PHE A 784 -26.30 9.07 -30.91
C PHE A 784 -25.05 8.88 -30.06
N VAL A 785 -24.51 9.99 -29.55
CA VAL A 785 -23.34 10.03 -28.67
C VAL A 785 -23.58 11.11 -27.62
N ARG A 786 -23.45 10.76 -26.35
CA ARG A 786 -23.25 11.69 -25.23
C ARG A 786 -21.90 11.41 -24.59
N LEU A 787 -21.12 12.46 -24.32
CA LEU A 787 -19.89 12.39 -23.54
C LEU A 787 -20.00 13.34 -22.34
N MET A 788 -19.68 12.84 -21.15
CA MET A 788 -19.60 13.59 -19.90
C MET A 788 -18.17 13.48 -19.35
N LEU A 789 -17.66 14.57 -18.80
CA LEU A 789 -16.37 14.66 -18.12
C LEU A 789 -16.53 15.53 -16.87
N ASP A 790 -16.28 14.95 -15.70
CA ASP A 790 -16.01 15.65 -14.45
C ASP A 790 -14.51 15.71 -14.21
N GLN A 791 -14.00 16.84 -13.71
CA GLN A 791 -12.65 17.02 -13.19
C GLN A 791 -12.71 17.64 -11.80
N GLU A 792 -12.15 16.93 -10.82
CA GLU A 792 -12.18 17.28 -9.42
C GLU A 792 -10.90 18.01 -8.96
N THR A 793 -11.05 18.92 -8.00
CA THR A 793 -9.94 19.62 -7.32
C THR A 793 -10.25 19.80 -5.84
N ASN A 794 -9.24 20.09 -5.03
CA ASN A 794 -9.37 20.45 -3.60
C ASN A 794 -10.25 21.70 -3.30
N ASN A 795 -10.90 22.31 -4.31
CA ASN A 795 -11.74 23.50 -4.15
C ASN A 795 -13.07 23.47 -4.92
N TYR A 796 -13.25 22.54 -5.87
CA TYR A 796 -14.46 22.36 -6.69
C TYR A 796 -14.30 21.14 -7.60
N ALA A 797 -15.42 20.53 -7.99
CA ALA A 797 -15.54 19.68 -9.17
C ALA A 797 -16.23 20.46 -10.30
N ARG A 798 -15.96 20.13 -11.56
CA ARG A 798 -16.57 20.76 -12.74
C ARG A 798 -17.01 19.69 -13.71
N VAL A 799 -18.31 19.63 -13.95
CA VAL A 799 -18.93 18.71 -14.91
C VAL A 799 -19.18 19.45 -16.22
N VAL A 800 -18.85 18.79 -17.32
CA VAL A 800 -19.34 19.14 -18.65
C VAL A 800 -19.92 17.91 -19.33
N MET A 801 -21.04 18.09 -20.03
CA MET A 801 -21.67 17.05 -20.84
C MET A 801 -22.04 17.60 -22.22
N ILE A 802 -21.77 16.82 -23.27
CA ILE A 802 -22.15 17.13 -24.66
C ILE A 802 -22.95 16.00 -25.30
N GLU A 803 -23.90 16.34 -26.15
CA GLU A 803 -24.69 15.38 -26.95
C GLU A 803 -24.64 15.68 -28.45
N SER A 804 -24.59 14.66 -29.29
CA SER A 804 -24.79 14.78 -30.75
C SER A 804 -25.29 13.48 -31.39
N GLN A 805 -25.52 13.51 -32.71
CA GLN A 805 -26.15 12.42 -33.47
C GLN A 805 -25.58 12.28 -34.89
N ASN A 806 -25.85 11.11 -35.50
CA ASN A 806 -25.57 10.76 -36.90
C ASN A 806 -24.07 10.84 -37.26
N PHE A 807 -23.27 9.97 -36.66
CA PHE A 807 -21.87 9.78 -37.01
C PHE A 807 -21.72 8.80 -38.19
N GLU A 808 -20.72 9.03 -39.03
CA GLU A 808 -20.26 8.13 -40.08
C GLU A 808 -18.93 7.47 -39.68
N PRO A 809 -18.55 6.33 -40.28
CA PRO A 809 -17.30 5.62 -39.96
C PRO A 809 -16.05 6.50 -40.09
N GLY A 810 -15.28 6.59 -39.01
CA GLY A 810 -14.03 7.36 -38.90
C GLY A 810 -14.18 8.81 -38.46
N GLU A 811 -15.38 9.25 -38.06
CA GLU A 811 -15.61 10.57 -37.46
C GLU A 811 -15.33 10.56 -35.95
N THR A 812 -14.82 11.67 -35.39
CA THR A 812 -14.46 11.76 -33.96
C THR A 812 -15.14 12.92 -33.24
N LEU A 813 -15.41 12.74 -31.95
CA LEU A 813 -15.86 13.78 -31.02
C LEU A 813 -15.05 13.68 -29.74
N GLY A 814 -14.28 14.73 -29.43
CA GLY A 814 -13.47 14.84 -28.22
C GLY A 814 -13.96 15.96 -27.29
N LEU A 815 -13.77 15.75 -25.99
CA LEU A 815 -14.15 16.63 -24.89
C LEU A 815 -13.00 16.67 -23.87
N SER A 816 -12.54 17.87 -23.50
CA SER A 816 -11.51 18.07 -22.48
C SER A 816 -11.63 19.41 -21.78
N PHE A 817 -11.02 19.54 -20.60
CA PHE A 817 -10.86 20.85 -19.96
C PHE A 817 -9.60 21.58 -20.47
N THR A 818 -9.63 22.91 -20.44
CA THR A 818 -8.44 23.74 -20.69
C THR A 818 -7.53 23.81 -19.46
N GLU A 819 -6.29 24.29 -19.63
CA GLU A 819 -5.34 24.47 -18.53
C GLU A 819 -5.96 25.26 -17.36
N GLY A 820 -5.84 24.72 -16.15
CA GLY A 820 -6.46 25.26 -14.93
C GLY A 820 -7.98 25.12 -14.85
N LEU A 821 -8.58 24.19 -15.62
CA LEU A 821 -10.03 23.95 -15.72
C LEU A 821 -10.84 25.20 -16.12
N THR A 822 -10.18 26.18 -16.76
CA THR A 822 -10.73 27.53 -16.99
C THR A 822 -11.89 27.57 -17.99
N GLY A 823 -11.97 26.56 -18.85
CA GLY A 823 -12.99 26.35 -19.87
C GLY A 823 -12.94 24.91 -20.38
N VAL A 824 -13.73 24.62 -21.41
CA VAL A 824 -13.85 23.31 -22.06
C VAL A 824 -13.39 23.44 -23.51
N LYS A 825 -12.62 22.48 -24.03
CA LYS A 825 -12.40 22.30 -25.47
C LYS A 825 -13.19 21.09 -25.97
N ILE A 826 -13.84 21.27 -27.13
CA ILE A 826 -14.49 20.23 -27.91
C ILE A 826 -13.80 20.14 -29.26
N THR A 827 -13.49 18.92 -29.72
CA THR A 827 -12.91 18.64 -31.05
C THR A 827 -13.88 17.80 -31.89
N ASN A 828 -14.06 18.16 -33.16
CA ASN A 828 -14.91 17.43 -34.11
C ASN A 828 -14.11 17.10 -35.37
N ALA A 829 -13.94 15.81 -35.69
CA ALA A 829 -13.38 15.37 -36.96
C ALA A 829 -14.47 14.70 -37.82
N GLY A 830 -14.58 15.10 -39.10
CA GLY A 830 -15.71 14.73 -39.96
C GLY A 830 -16.68 15.89 -40.23
N ASN A 831 -17.95 15.56 -40.43
CA ASN A 831 -19.04 16.48 -40.72
C ASN A 831 -19.30 17.49 -39.60
N ARG A 832 -19.91 18.63 -39.94
CA ARG A 832 -20.44 19.63 -38.99
C ARG A 832 -21.38 18.97 -37.97
N ARG A 833 -21.23 19.32 -36.69
CA ARG A 833 -22.12 18.94 -35.59
C ARG A 833 -22.92 20.15 -35.10
N GLU A 834 -24.18 19.91 -34.77
CA GLU A 834 -24.86 20.65 -33.73
C GLU A 834 -24.71 19.83 -32.43
N LEU A 835 -24.39 20.49 -31.33
CA LEU A 835 -24.15 19.87 -30.02
C LEU A 835 -25.07 20.49 -28.99
N HIS A 836 -25.68 19.69 -28.12
CA HIS A 836 -26.21 20.20 -26.85
C HIS A 836 -25.07 20.22 -25.84
N LEU A 837 -24.95 21.28 -25.03
CA LEU A 837 -23.89 21.44 -24.03
C LEU A 837 -24.49 21.80 -22.67
N TYR A 838 -24.04 21.10 -21.63
CA TYR A 838 -24.31 21.34 -20.21
C TYR A 838 -23.01 21.65 -19.46
N LEU A 839 -23.08 22.56 -18.49
CA LEU A 839 -21.96 22.98 -17.65
C LEU A 839 -22.41 23.13 -16.20
N GLU A 840 -21.61 22.64 -15.25
CA GLU A 840 -21.85 22.76 -13.82
C GLU A 840 -20.54 22.96 -13.04
N GLN A 841 -20.60 23.69 -11.92
CA GLN A 841 -19.57 23.66 -10.89
C GLN A 841 -20.15 23.22 -9.54
N ILE A 842 -19.63 22.10 -9.02
CA ILE A 842 -20.03 21.53 -7.73
C ILE A 842 -18.98 21.92 -6.68
N GLY A 843 -19.36 22.74 -5.70
CA GLY A 843 -18.45 23.12 -4.61
C GLY A 843 -18.71 24.50 -4.03
N PHE A 844 -17.64 25.30 -3.93
CA PHE A 844 -17.70 26.67 -3.44
C PHE A 844 -18.58 27.53 -4.36
N ASN A 845 -19.70 28.05 -3.83
CA ASN A 845 -20.83 28.61 -4.60
C ASN A 845 -21.36 27.62 -5.66
N PRO A 846 -22.31 26.73 -5.33
CA PRO A 846 -22.92 25.84 -6.32
C PRO A 846 -23.77 26.65 -7.30
N GLY A 847 -23.35 26.63 -8.57
CA GLY A 847 -24.05 27.27 -9.69
C GLY A 847 -24.28 26.27 -10.81
N THR A 848 -25.50 25.74 -10.90
CA THR A 848 -25.94 24.89 -12.01
C THR A 848 -26.39 25.73 -13.21
N TYR A 849 -26.26 25.19 -14.43
CA TYR A 849 -26.86 25.77 -15.63
C TYR A 849 -27.67 24.76 -16.44
N ASP A 850 -28.80 24.38 -15.86
CA ASP A 850 -29.81 23.51 -16.48
C ASP A 850 -30.64 24.20 -17.57
N CYS A 851 -29.98 24.53 -18.69
CA CYS A 851 -30.65 24.63 -19.98
C CYS A 851 -29.67 24.37 -21.15
N PRO A 852 -30.01 23.48 -22.10
CA PRO A 852 -29.12 23.15 -23.21
C PRO A 852 -28.98 24.34 -24.16
N PHE A 853 -27.78 24.91 -24.24
CA PHE A 853 -27.44 25.85 -25.30
C PHE A 853 -26.85 25.08 -26.48
N GLU A 854 -27.57 25.09 -27.61
CA GLU A 854 -27.12 24.47 -28.86
C GLU A 854 -25.90 25.21 -29.40
N ILE A 855 -24.79 24.49 -29.65
CA ILE A 855 -23.60 25.04 -30.31
C ILE A 855 -23.29 24.29 -31.61
N SER A 856 -22.84 25.06 -32.61
CA SER A 856 -22.45 24.58 -33.93
C SER A 856 -20.93 24.45 -34.00
N VAL A 857 -20.41 23.25 -34.25
CA VAL A 857 -19.00 23.02 -34.60
C VAL A 857 -18.93 22.55 -36.05
N ASP A 858 -18.27 23.33 -36.92
CA ASP A 858 -18.16 23.02 -38.34
C ASP A 858 -17.25 21.80 -38.64
N GLU A 859 -17.16 21.42 -39.91
CA GLU A 859 -16.40 20.24 -40.34
C GLU A 859 -14.92 20.33 -39.93
N ASN A 860 -14.38 19.25 -39.36
CA ASN A 860 -12.97 19.13 -38.94
C ASN A 860 -12.45 20.28 -38.05
N SER A 861 -13.32 20.85 -37.21
CA SER A 861 -13.08 22.09 -36.45
C SER A 861 -13.08 21.83 -34.94
N SER A 862 -12.68 22.83 -34.14
CA SER A 862 -12.76 22.75 -32.68
C SER A 862 -13.39 24.00 -32.07
N ALA A 863 -14.02 23.84 -30.90
CA ALA A 863 -14.63 24.93 -30.14
C ALA A 863 -14.08 24.95 -28.71
N THR A 864 -13.80 26.13 -28.18
CA THR A 864 -13.39 26.33 -26.78
C THR A 864 -14.40 27.24 -26.09
N ILE A 865 -15.02 26.74 -25.02
CA ILE A 865 -16.09 27.38 -24.25
C ILE A 865 -15.49 27.85 -22.93
N ILE A 866 -15.58 29.15 -22.65
CA ILE A 866 -14.91 29.81 -21.53
C ILE A 866 -15.93 30.69 -20.79
N PRO A 867 -16.51 30.23 -19.67
CA PRO A 867 -17.27 31.08 -18.75
C PRO A 867 -16.38 32.18 -18.13
N GLU A 868 -16.90 33.40 -17.97
CA GLU A 868 -16.23 34.45 -17.19
C GLU A 868 -16.23 34.13 -15.68
N SER A 869 -17.17 33.31 -15.20
CA SER A 869 -17.25 32.78 -13.84
C SER A 869 -17.94 31.41 -13.81
N TRP A 870 -17.27 30.39 -13.27
CA TRP A 870 -17.87 29.06 -13.06
C TRP A 870 -18.75 29.00 -11.79
N ASP A 871 -18.56 29.92 -10.84
CA ASP A 871 -19.39 30.06 -9.63
C ASP A 871 -20.82 30.55 -9.92
N ASP A 872 -21.12 30.99 -11.15
CA ASP A 872 -22.36 31.67 -11.52
C ASP A 872 -22.71 31.45 -13.01
N LEU A 873 -22.72 30.19 -13.45
CA LEU A 873 -22.99 29.83 -14.85
C LEU A 873 -24.36 30.33 -15.35
N GLY A 874 -25.32 30.58 -14.44
CA GLY A 874 -26.62 31.18 -14.73
C GLY A 874 -26.58 32.63 -15.24
N GLN A 875 -25.73 33.47 -14.66
CA GLN A 875 -25.69 34.92 -14.92
C GLN A 875 -24.39 35.36 -15.62
N THR A 876 -23.38 34.50 -15.69
CA THR A 876 -22.09 34.82 -16.31
C THR A 876 -22.19 35.00 -17.83
N ARG A 877 -21.15 35.62 -18.42
CA ARG A 877 -20.93 35.56 -19.85
C ARG A 877 -20.15 34.28 -20.18
N ILE A 878 -20.59 33.56 -21.20
CA ILE A 878 -19.87 32.42 -21.77
C ILE A 878 -19.33 32.82 -23.15
N LEU A 879 -18.01 32.75 -23.31
CA LEU A 879 -17.30 33.02 -24.56
C LEU A 879 -17.07 31.71 -25.31
N ILE A 880 -17.43 31.64 -26.58
CA ILE A 880 -17.21 30.46 -27.44
C ILE A 880 -16.25 30.85 -28.56
N GLN A 881 -15.09 30.20 -28.63
CA GLN A 881 -14.06 30.44 -29.65
C GLN A 881 -13.98 29.23 -30.58
N ILE A 882 -14.13 29.43 -31.89
CA ILE A 882 -14.13 28.36 -32.90
C ILE A 882 -12.91 28.51 -33.82
N ASP A 883 -12.19 27.41 -33.96
CA ASP A 883 -11.01 27.19 -34.80
C ASP A 883 -11.41 26.30 -35.99
N ILE A 884 -11.50 26.88 -37.19
CA ILE A 884 -12.10 26.21 -38.35
C ILE A 884 -11.03 25.44 -39.13
N GLY A 885 -11.12 24.11 -39.06
CA GLY A 885 -10.08 23.21 -39.55
C GLY A 885 -9.04 22.81 -38.50
N ASN A 886 -9.19 23.24 -37.23
CA ASN A 886 -8.34 22.88 -36.09
C ASN A 886 -6.84 23.19 -36.36
N ASP A 887 -6.57 24.39 -36.88
CA ASP A 887 -5.24 24.86 -37.30
C ASP A 887 -4.49 25.66 -36.21
N GLY A 888 -5.17 25.98 -35.11
CA GLY A 888 -4.65 26.73 -33.97
C GLY A 888 -4.96 28.23 -34.02
N SER A 889 -5.76 28.70 -34.98
CA SER A 889 -6.26 30.08 -35.04
C SER A 889 -7.77 30.16 -34.80
N ILE A 890 -8.23 31.25 -34.17
CA ILE A 890 -9.66 31.46 -33.88
C ILE A 890 -10.28 32.30 -35.00
N ASP A 891 -11.06 31.67 -35.87
CA ASP A 891 -11.78 32.33 -36.97
C ASP A 891 -13.05 33.04 -36.51
N GLN A 892 -13.75 32.46 -35.52
CA GLN A 892 -15.03 32.96 -35.04
C GLN A 892 -15.08 32.99 -33.51
N THR A 893 -15.54 34.11 -32.96
CA THR A 893 -15.93 34.23 -31.55
C THR A 893 -17.44 34.44 -31.47
N GLN A 894 -18.10 33.72 -30.58
CA GLN A 894 -19.48 33.92 -30.17
C GLN A 894 -19.54 34.22 -28.66
N THR A 895 -20.65 34.80 -28.22
CA THR A 895 -20.85 35.20 -26.83
C THR A 895 -22.29 34.91 -26.44
N ILE A 896 -22.47 34.27 -25.28
CA ILE A 896 -23.75 34.11 -24.60
C ILE A 896 -23.66 34.97 -23.34
N ASP A 897 -24.60 35.88 -23.13
CA ASP A 897 -24.76 36.63 -21.89
C ASP A 897 -25.87 35.95 -21.05
N GLY A 898 -25.60 35.63 -19.78
CA GLY A 898 -26.58 34.98 -18.89
C GLY A 898 -27.79 35.85 -18.54
N GLU A 899 -28.85 35.24 -17.98
CA GLU A 899 -30.04 35.98 -17.57
C GLU A 899 -29.74 36.84 -16.33
N SER A 900 -29.62 38.15 -16.51
CA SER A 900 -29.12 39.05 -15.47
C SER A 900 -30.16 39.33 -14.36
N GLY A 901 -30.21 38.43 -13.38
CA GLY A 901 -31.04 38.57 -12.19
C GLY A 901 -30.87 37.48 -11.14
N MET A 902 -31.17 37.85 -9.89
CA MET A 902 -31.04 37.00 -8.71
C MET A 902 -32.35 36.28 -8.39
N THR A 903 -32.31 34.96 -8.19
CA THR A 903 -33.45 34.17 -7.72
C THR A 903 -33.24 33.70 -6.28
N VAL A 904 -34.29 33.73 -5.45
CA VAL A 904 -34.32 33.15 -4.10
C VAL A 904 -35.57 32.30 -3.90
N ALA A 905 -35.49 31.25 -3.07
CA ALA A 905 -36.65 30.47 -2.66
C ALA A 905 -37.70 31.32 -1.93
N LEU A 906 -38.97 30.96 -2.04
CA LEU A 906 -40.09 31.59 -1.34
C LEU A 906 -40.51 30.67 -0.20
N LEU A 907 -40.05 30.95 1.03
CA LEU A 907 -40.19 30.04 2.17
C LEU A 907 -41.40 30.41 3.03
N ALA A 908 -42.38 29.51 3.08
CA ALA A 908 -43.46 29.51 4.07
C ALA A 908 -43.01 28.90 5.40
N GLY A 909 -43.57 29.38 6.52
CA GLY A 909 -43.36 28.77 7.84
C GLY A 909 -41.91 28.70 8.36
N GLN A 910 -40.96 29.40 7.71
CA GLN A 910 -39.48 29.36 7.82
C GLN A 910 -38.74 28.34 6.95
N THR A 911 -39.34 27.18 6.62
CA THR A 911 -38.60 26.06 6.00
C THR A 911 -39.38 25.27 4.96
N LEU A 912 -40.65 25.62 4.69
CA LEU A 912 -41.43 24.97 3.66
C LEU A 912 -41.29 25.78 2.37
N ASP A 913 -40.65 25.22 1.36
CA ASP A 913 -40.64 25.85 0.05
C ASP A 913 -42.05 25.87 -0.57
N VAL A 914 -42.40 26.98 -1.19
CA VAL A 914 -43.66 27.18 -1.93
C VAL A 914 -43.43 27.82 -3.31
N GLY A 915 -42.19 27.98 -3.76
CA GLY A 915 -41.79 28.52 -5.06
C GLY A 915 -40.61 29.49 -4.95
N MET A 916 -40.62 30.57 -5.74
CA MET A 916 -39.44 31.45 -5.87
C MET A 916 -39.79 32.93 -6.03
N VAL A 917 -38.80 33.78 -5.75
CA VAL A 917 -38.79 35.21 -6.08
C VAL A 917 -37.55 35.51 -6.92
N ASN A 918 -37.76 35.92 -8.17
CA ASN A 918 -36.72 36.34 -9.11
C ASN A 918 -36.66 37.87 -9.22
N ALA A 919 -35.45 38.43 -9.27
CA ALA A 919 -35.15 39.86 -9.35
C ALA A 919 -34.22 40.16 -10.54
N THR A 920 -34.78 40.63 -11.65
CA THR A 920 -34.11 40.97 -12.91
C THR A 920 -34.19 42.48 -13.19
N TYR A 921 -33.44 43.03 -14.15
CA TYR A 921 -33.49 44.47 -14.48
C TYR A 921 -33.28 44.77 -15.97
N ASP A 922 -33.62 46.00 -16.39
CA ASP A 922 -33.23 46.59 -17.68
C ASP A 922 -32.70 48.03 -17.51
N GLU A 923 -32.42 48.74 -18.60
CA GLU A 923 -31.94 50.16 -18.60
C GLU A 923 -32.83 51.14 -17.80
N ALA A 924 -34.06 50.76 -17.42
CA ALA A 924 -35.04 51.65 -16.81
C ALA A 924 -35.78 51.07 -15.58
N ASN A 925 -35.84 49.75 -15.40
CA ASN A 925 -36.73 49.08 -14.44
C ASN A 925 -36.02 47.93 -13.71
N LEU A 926 -36.41 47.74 -12.44
CA LEU A 926 -36.23 46.50 -11.69
C LEU A 926 -37.53 45.66 -11.80
N TYR A 927 -37.41 44.38 -12.08
CA TYR A 927 -38.50 43.43 -12.18
C TYR A 927 -38.42 42.42 -11.03
N ILE A 928 -39.46 42.32 -10.20
CA ILE A 928 -39.51 41.31 -9.14
C ILE A 928 -40.69 40.38 -9.39
N LYS A 929 -40.40 39.15 -9.84
CA LYS A 929 -41.38 38.09 -10.12
C LYS A 929 -41.48 37.13 -8.95
N TYR A 930 -42.69 36.93 -8.44
CA TYR A 930 -43.06 35.78 -7.62
C TYR A 930 -43.56 34.66 -8.53
N THR A 931 -43.19 33.42 -8.22
CA THR A 931 -43.76 32.19 -8.79
C THR A 931 -44.08 31.24 -7.63
N THR A 932 -45.22 30.56 -7.64
CA THR A 932 -45.58 29.54 -6.64
C THR A 932 -45.79 28.17 -7.26
N GLU A 933 -45.32 27.14 -6.58
CA GLU A 933 -45.18 25.78 -7.10
C GLU A 933 -46.00 24.77 -6.27
N ASP A 934 -45.98 23.50 -6.64
CA ASP A 934 -46.64 22.42 -5.90
C ASP A 934 -48.16 22.62 -5.65
N GLY A 935 -48.83 23.44 -6.46
CA GLY A 935 -50.24 23.79 -6.29
C GLY A 935 -50.52 24.84 -5.20
N TRP A 936 -49.48 25.50 -4.68
CA TRP A 936 -49.63 26.78 -3.98
C TRP A 936 -50.03 27.90 -4.95
N THR A 937 -50.77 28.88 -4.43
CA THR A 937 -51.24 30.04 -5.18
C THR A 937 -51.08 31.31 -4.33
N LEU A 938 -50.82 32.44 -5.00
CA LEU A 938 -50.72 33.76 -4.37
C LEU A 938 -52.12 34.29 -4.01
N ASN A 939 -52.28 34.79 -2.79
CA ASN A 939 -53.48 35.49 -2.31
C ASN A 939 -53.21 37.01 -2.16
N GLU A 940 -52.05 37.37 -1.63
CA GLU A 940 -51.59 38.76 -1.50
C GLU A 940 -50.06 38.80 -1.63
N THR A 941 -49.49 39.80 -2.30
CA THR A 941 -48.04 40.05 -2.28
C THR A 941 -47.73 41.45 -1.75
N HIS A 942 -46.60 41.58 -1.05
CA HIS A 942 -46.10 42.80 -0.43
C HIS A 942 -44.60 42.89 -0.69
N ILE A 943 -44.10 44.03 -1.17
CA ILE A 943 -42.67 44.21 -1.40
C ILE A 943 -42.17 45.62 -1.04
N ALA A 944 -41.09 45.66 -0.25
CA ALA A 944 -40.28 46.85 -0.06
C ALA A 944 -38.95 46.70 -0.79
N VAL A 945 -38.53 47.77 -1.44
CA VAL A 945 -37.31 47.87 -2.26
C VAL A 945 -36.68 49.22 -1.92
N ALA A 946 -35.41 49.23 -1.50
CA ALA A 946 -34.71 50.45 -1.05
C ALA A 946 -33.18 50.35 -1.20
N GLY A 947 -32.49 51.50 -1.31
CA GLY A 947 -31.02 51.55 -1.40
C GLY A 947 -30.30 51.39 -0.05
N ASP A 948 -31.01 51.54 1.07
CA ASP A 948 -30.52 51.26 2.42
C ASP A 948 -31.55 50.44 3.21
N LEU A 949 -31.07 49.44 3.96
CA LEU A 949 -31.90 48.60 4.83
C LEU A 949 -32.61 49.41 5.93
N GLU A 950 -32.07 50.55 6.37
CA GLU A 950 -32.74 51.46 7.32
C GLU A 950 -34.01 52.12 6.75
N GLU A 951 -34.20 52.13 5.42
CA GLU A 951 -35.40 52.70 4.78
C GLU A 951 -36.58 51.71 4.71
N ILE A 952 -36.34 50.40 4.90
CA ILE A 952 -37.41 49.40 4.88
C ILE A 952 -38.30 49.52 6.15
N PRO A 953 -39.63 49.64 6.02
CA PRO A 953 -40.53 49.87 7.16
C PRO A 953 -40.48 48.77 8.25
N THR A 954 -39.83 49.09 9.37
CA THR A 954 -39.69 48.20 10.55
C THR A 954 -40.30 48.81 11.83
N THR A 955 -40.62 47.94 12.80
CA THR A 955 -40.95 48.37 14.16
C THR A 955 -39.70 48.87 14.89
N LYS A 956 -39.88 49.53 16.04
CA LYS A 956 -38.79 49.94 16.95
C LYS A 956 -37.97 48.79 17.56
N LYS A 957 -38.15 47.56 17.10
CA LYS A 957 -37.38 46.37 17.49
C LYS A 957 -36.70 45.68 16.29
N GLY A 958 -36.91 46.14 15.06
CA GLY A 958 -36.37 45.51 13.85
C GLY A 958 -37.34 44.59 13.09
N ASP A 959 -38.52 44.27 13.63
CA ASP A 959 -39.50 43.45 12.89
C ASP A 959 -40.04 44.25 11.68
N PRO A 960 -39.99 43.76 10.42
CA PRO A 960 -40.59 44.44 9.27
C PRO A 960 -42.13 44.47 9.35
N ILE A 961 -42.73 45.41 8.62
CA ILE A 961 -44.18 45.65 8.60
C ILE A 961 -44.69 45.59 7.14
N PRO A 962 -45.07 44.41 6.61
CA PRO A 962 -45.51 44.25 5.22
C PRO A 962 -46.59 45.25 4.81
N GLY A 963 -47.65 45.43 5.61
CA GLY A 963 -48.70 46.44 5.36
C GLY A 963 -48.29 47.91 5.51
N GLN A 964 -46.99 48.22 5.44
CA GLN A 964 -46.41 49.56 5.23
C GLN A 964 -45.40 49.61 4.09
N PHE A 965 -45.16 48.49 3.40
CA PHE A 965 -44.26 48.41 2.25
C PHE A 965 -44.79 49.24 1.07
N ASN A 966 -43.88 49.68 0.20
CA ASN A 966 -44.18 50.67 -0.84
C ASN A 966 -45.08 50.12 -1.97
N TYR A 967 -45.10 48.80 -2.15
CA TYR A 967 -45.88 48.12 -3.19
C TYR A 967 -46.56 46.87 -2.60
N SER A 968 -47.83 46.65 -2.95
CA SER A 968 -48.59 45.44 -2.64
C SER A 968 -49.70 45.22 -3.67
N GLU A 969 -50.21 43.99 -3.78
CA GLU A 969 -51.30 43.61 -4.69
C GLU A 969 -52.14 42.47 -4.09
N GLU A 970 -53.47 42.56 -4.24
CA GLU A 970 -54.43 41.50 -3.89
C GLU A 970 -54.72 40.63 -5.12
N HIS A 971 -54.53 39.31 -5.02
CA HIS A 971 -54.61 38.39 -6.16
C HIS A 971 -55.99 37.73 -6.30
N LEU A 972 -56.29 37.25 -7.51
CA LEU A 972 -57.44 36.40 -7.74
C LEU A 972 -57.10 34.94 -7.40
N LEU A 973 -58.08 34.17 -6.94
CA LEU A 973 -57.92 32.74 -6.66
C LEU A 973 -57.34 32.00 -7.88
N GLY A 974 -56.23 31.28 -7.67
CA GLY A 974 -55.56 30.52 -8.72
C GLY A 974 -54.37 31.21 -9.43
N VAL A 975 -53.95 32.39 -8.98
CA VAL A 975 -52.72 33.03 -9.47
C VAL A 975 -51.48 32.29 -8.95
N THR A 976 -50.59 31.87 -9.85
CA THR A 976 -49.32 31.19 -9.52
C THR A 976 -48.08 32.01 -9.89
N GLU A 977 -48.23 33.16 -10.55
CA GLU A 977 -47.12 34.07 -10.84
C GLU A 977 -47.57 35.53 -10.81
N PHE A 978 -46.69 36.44 -10.37
CA PHE A 978 -46.93 37.88 -10.42
C PHE A 978 -45.62 38.68 -10.45
N THR A 979 -45.53 39.69 -11.32
CA THR A 979 -44.32 40.53 -11.48
C THR A 979 -44.59 42.00 -11.16
N TYR A 980 -43.86 42.54 -10.19
CA TYR A 980 -43.72 43.98 -10.00
C TYR A 980 -42.72 44.55 -11.02
N THR A 981 -43.07 45.67 -11.67
CA THR A 981 -42.14 46.46 -12.51
C THR A 981 -41.93 47.81 -11.85
N LEU A 982 -40.72 48.10 -11.42
CA LEU A 982 -40.36 49.23 -10.56
C LEU A 982 -39.32 50.11 -11.28
N PRO A 983 -39.66 51.33 -11.73
CA PRO A 983 -38.71 52.21 -12.40
C PRO A 983 -37.53 52.57 -11.48
N LEU A 984 -36.30 52.32 -11.92
CA LEU A 984 -35.07 52.57 -11.15
C LEU A 984 -34.96 54.04 -10.73
N ALA A 985 -35.38 54.95 -11.62
CA ALA A 985 -35.43 56.39 -11.37
C ALA A 985 -36.42 56.83 -10.27
N ASP A 986 -37.47 56.04 -9.99
CA ASP A 986 -38.41 56.32 -8.89
C ASP A 986 -37.89 55.76 -7.54
N LEU A 987 -37.05 54.73 -7.58
CA LEU A 987 -36.32 54.19 -6.43
C LEU A 987 -35.06 55.01 -6.08
N GLY A 988 -34.55 55.81 -7.02
CA GLY A 988 -33.33 56.60 -6.87
C GLY A 988 -32.04 55.84 -7.10
N LEU A 989 -32.12 54.69 -7.79
CA LEU A 989 -31.03 53.75 -8.05
C LEU A 989 -30.54 53.81 -9.51
N GLY A 990 -29.34 53.31 -9.77
CA GLY A 990 -28.82 53.07 -11.11
C GLY A 990 -27.75 51.97 -11.16
N SER A 991 -27.13 51.83 -12.33
CA SER A 991 -26.05 50.86 -12.60
C SER A 991 -24.89 51.03 -11.62
N GLY A 992 -24.52 49.96 -10.92
CA GLY A 992 -23.52 49.94 -9.83
C GLY A 992 -24.09 50.03 -8.41
N ASP A 993 -25.37 50.36 -8.22
CA ASP A 993 -26.00 50.42 -6.88
C ASP A 993 -26.43 49.04 -6.36
N THR A 994 -26.43 48.88 -5.03
CA THR A 994 -27.03 47.71 -4.35
C THR A 994 -28.41 48.06 -3.82
N VAL A 995 -29.38 47.16 -3.99
CA VAL A 995 -30.76 47.32 -3.53
C VAL A 995 -31.17 46.20 -2.58
N PHE A 996 -31.81 46.57 -1.47
CA PHE A 996 -32.36 45.66 -0.48
C PHE A 996 -33.84 45.39 -0.79
N ILE A 997 -34.20 44.10 -0.87
CA ILE A 997 -35.51 43.62 -1.28
C ILE A 997 -36.10 42.77 -0.16
N ALA A 998 -37.25 43.19 0.36
CA ALA A 998 -38.03 42.46 1.35
C ALA A 998 -39.33 41.98 0.70
N ALA A 999 -39.30 40.76 0.16
CA ALA A 999 -40.39 40.12 -0.55
C ALA A 999 -41.23 39.24 0.40
N HIS A 1000 -42.55 39.47 0.47
CA HIS A 1000 -43.48 38.75 1.33
C HIS A 1000 -44.76 38.39 0.56
N ALA A 1001 -45.24 37.16 0.74
CA ALA A 1001 -46.48 36.67 0.14
C ALA A 1001 -47.39 36.02 1.19
N ALA A 1002 -48.70 36.22 1.06
CA ALA A 1002 -49.69 35.31 1.62
C ALA A 1002 -50.01 34.26 0.55
N VAL A 1003 -49.73 33.00 0.84
CA VAL A 1003 -49.92 31.85 -0.06
C VAL A 1003 -51.03 30.94 0.45
N GLN A 1004 -51.71 30.26 -0.47
CA GLN A 1004 -52.75 29.30 -0.14
C GLN A 1004 -52.68 28.04 -1.02
N LYS A 1005 -53.09 26.88 -0.48
CA LYS A 1005 -53.16 25.59 -1.19
C LYS A 1005 -54.42 24.83 -0.80
N GLU A 1006 -55.16 24.33 -1.79
CA GLU A 1006 -56.30 23.42 -1.55
C GLU A 1006 -55.77 22.01 -1.25
N VAL A 1007 -56.18 21.44 -0.12
CA VAL A 1007 -55.83 20.08 0.31
C VAL A 1007 -57.11 19.26 0.48
N VAL A 1008 -57.10 18.03 -0.05
CA VAL A 1008 -58.26 17.13 0.02
C VAL A 1008 -58.12 16.18 1.21
N GLU A 1009 -59.04 16.26 2.16
CA GLU A 1009 -59.20 15.31 3.27
C GLU A 1009 -60.48 14.47 3.09
N ASP A 1010 -60.62 13.37 3.85
CA ASP A 1010 -61.78 12.47 3.78
C ASP A 1010 -63.14 13.18 3.99
N ASP A 1011 -63.15 14.29 4.74
CA ASP A 1011 -64.34 15.08 5.08
C ASP A 1011 -64.61 16.27 4.13
N GLY A 1012 -63.67 16.62 3.23
CA GLY A 1012 -63.83 17.73 2.27
C GLY A 1012 -62.51 18.36 1.79
N ILE A 1013 -62.62 19.47 1.06
CA ILE A 1013 -61.46 20.32 0.72
C ILE A 1013 -61.25 21.32 1.86
N ILE A 1014 -60.03 21.36 2.39
CA ILE A 1014 -59.55 22.43 3.28
C ILE A 1014 -58.63 23.39 2.51
N LEU A 1015 -58.60 24.65 2.92
CA LEU A 1015 -57.66 25.64 2.41
C LEU A 1015 -56.57 25.83 3.47
N LEU A 1016 -55.32 25.51 3.12
CA LEU A 1016 -54.15 25.87 3.90
C LEU A 1016 -53.74 27.29 3.51
N GLU A 1017 -53.58 28.20 4.48
CA GLU A 1017 -53.10 29.58 4.28
C GLU A 1017 -51.82 29.78 5.08
N GLU A 1018 -50.75 30.28 4.46
CA GLU A 1018 -49.46 30.53 5.11
C GLU A 1018 -48.85 31.87 4.69
N GLY A 1019 -47.97 32.40 5.55
CA GLY A 1019 -47.13 33.56 5.22
C GLY A 1019 -45.75 33.10 4.78
N ALA A 1020 -45.27 33.62 3.64
CA ALA A 1020 -43.99 33.29 3.04
C ALA A 1020 -43.10 34.51 2.81
N TRP A 1021 -41.77 34.32 2.85
CA TRP A 1021 -40.77 35.35 2.58
C TRP A 1021 -39.75 34.86 1.56
N GLY A 1022 -39.24 35.76 0.71
CA GLY A 1022 -38.07 35.48 -0.11
C GLY A 1022 -36.84 35.21 0.77
N ALA A 1023 -36.16 34.10 0.55
CA ALA A 1023 -35.03 33.66 1.37
C ALA A 1023 -33.88 34.68 1.37
N GLY A 1024 -33.16 34.76 2.48
CA GLY A 1024 -32.05 35.72 2.64
C GLY A 1024 -31.70 36.01 4.10
N TYR A 1025 -31.15 37.19 4.33
CA TYR A 1025 -30.72 37.66 5.64
C TYR A 1025 -31.92 37.96 6.55
N ALA A 1026 -31.88 37.49 7.80
CA ALA A 1026 -32.92 37.78 8.78
C ALA A 1026 -32.91 39.26 9.20
N PHE A 1027 -34.10 39.86 9.31
CA PHE A 1027 -34.24 41.17 9.95
C PHE A 1027 -33.83 41.13 11.43
N PRO A 1028 -33.32 42.24 12.02
CA PRO A 1028 -32.86 42.30 13.41
C PRO A 1028 -33.99 42.26 14.47
N GLY A 1029 -35.18 41.78 14.09
CA GLY A 1029 -36.39 41.71 14.89
C GLY A 1029 -36.51 40.47 15.77
N ARG A 1030 -37.74 39.96 15.87
CA ARG A 1030 -38.11 38.72 16.59
C ARG A 1030 -39.07 37.83 15.80
N ASN A 1031 -39.57 38.30 14.66
CA ASN A 1031 -40.13 37.43 13.62
C ASN A 1031 -38.99 36.82 12.80
N TRP A 1032 -39.33 35.86 11.96
CA TRP A 1032 -38.40 35.14 11.08
C TRP A 1032 -38.24 35.76 9.69
N ALA A 1033 -38.76 36.98 9.50
CA ALA A 1033 -38.78 37.64 8.21
C ALA A 1033 -37.36 37.91 7.67
N THR A 1034 -37.21 37.75 6.36
CA THR A 1034 -35.95 37.88 5.63
C THR A 1034 -35.99 38.99 4.58
N TYR A 1035 -34.81 39.47 4.19
CA TYR A 1035 -34.57 40.29 3.00
C TYR A 1035 -33.35 39.75 2.26
N PHE A 1036 -33.27 40.01 0.97
CA PHE A 1036 -32.08 39.77 0.16
C PHE A 1036 -31.55 41.09 -0.42
N SER A 1037 -30.34 41.07 -0.96
CA SER A 1037 -29.69 42.22 -1.56
C SER A 1037 -29.26 41.89 -2.98
N PHE A 1038 -29.80 42.62 -3.95
CA PHE A 1038 -29.45 42.50 -5.37
C PHE A 1038 -28.50 43.64 -5.74
N GLY A 1039 -27.43 43.34 -6.48
CA GLY A 1039 -26.58 44.36 -7.09
C GLY A 1039 -27.05 44.64 -8.51
N ILE A 1040 -27.19 45.91 -8.89
CA ILE A 1040 -27.40 46.30 -10.29
C ILE A 1040 -26.01 46.42 -10.93
N PRO A 1041 -25.62 45.59 -11.91
CA PRO A 1041 -24.31 45.67 -12.57
C PRO A 1041 -24.01 47.06 -13.17
N GLU A 1042 -22.72 47.41 -13.25
CA GLU A 1042 -22.27 48.57 -14.04
C GLU A 1042 -22.38 48.28 -15.55
N GLU A 1043 -22.76 49.27 -16.35
CA GLU A 1043 -22.71 49.16 -17.82
C GLU A 1043 -21.26 49.02 -18.29
N THR A 1044 -20.87 47.83 -18.73
CA THR A 1044 -19.68 47.70 -19.59
C THR A 1044 -20.01 48.27 -20.98
N PRO A 1045 -19.23 49.25 -21.49
CA PRO A 1045 -19.57 49.91 -22.75
C PRO A 1045 -19.43 48.93 -23.92
N SER A 1046 -20.51 48.73 -24.66
CA SER A 1046 -20.53 47.80 -25.80
C SER A 1046 -19.51 48.18 -26.87
N ILE A 1047 -18.54 47.30 -27.12
CA ILE A 1047 -17.50 47.49 -28.14
C ILE A 1047 -18.07 47.16 -29.52
N SER A 1048 -18.99 48.00 -29.99
CA SER A 1048 -19.37 48.10 -31.40
C SER A 1048 -18.43 49.06 -32.13
N ASP A 1049 -18.16 48.78 -33.41
CA ASP A 1049 -17.24 49.51 -34.30
C ASP A 1049 -15.78 49.67 -33.80
N GLN A 1050 -15.00 48.59 -33.90
CA GLN A 1050 -13.61 48.67 -34.36
C GLN A 1050 -13.42 47.88 -35.65
N THR A 1051 -13.22 48.59 -36.77
CA THR A 1051 -12.85 47.99 -38.06
C THR A 1051 -11.46 47.33 -37.98
N PRO A 1052 -11.21 46.25 -38.74
CA PRO A 1052 -9.93 45.54 -38.69
C PRO A 1052 -8.75 46.45 -39.07
N LEU A 1053 -7.67 46.36 -38.31
CA LEU A 1053 -6.40 47.01 -38.60
C LEU A 1053 -5.49 46.05 -39.38
N GLU A 1054 -5.09 46.46 -40.58
CA GLU A 1054 -4.02 45.79 -41.33
C GLU A 1054 -2.68 45.91 -40.57
N THR A 1055 -2.02 44.79 -40.26
CA THR A 1055 -0.72 44.35 -40.85
C THR A 1055 -0.28 43.01 -40.29
#